data_AF-A0A0N1G622-F1
#
_entry.id   AF-A0A0N1G622-F1
#
_cell.length_a   1.000
_cell.length_b   1.000
_cell.length_c   1.000
_cell.angle_alpha   90.00
_cell.angle_beta   90.00
_cell.angle_gamma   90.00
#
_symmetry.space_group_name_H-M   'P 1'
#
loop_
_entity.id
_entity.type
_entity.pdbx_description
1 polymer ?
#
loop_
_entity_poly.entity_id
_entity_poly.type
_entity_poly.pdbx_seq_one_letter_code
_entity_poly.pdbx_strand_id
1 'polypeptide(L)'
;MSVFRLLVPASRRPASRPIVAVTVVAAALAAGSLSTTAPAHAASDAPAQVPRTTSNSTGSQSAAQLSCAINDTSGCLNNTATSTFTTTTSPADADGSGNSFNAADLTRTAGWQSGKTVTIDGATITLPKFGTGTYDNMLASGQTVTLPGSSVVSTGDAVVFLAFATGAATKDATGTITYAKNNCLNPNGDPTDQDYRLDTVPDWLSGPSSAASITLVHENHSNNTQTSPSSGPKVYAISVPLACPGSVISSISLPQFTNGVQAGQPALHIIGLGVRPMTVTGSGSSAQHWVGTWASVQDTDKVQLSNGSTAAVNSQTLRIPAHVSIGTDSGNGARIRLSNAMGATPVTFHAASVALQDTTAAGATAAAAPVTLTFNGSPSVTIPAGGDATSDPVTLTVQPQATVLVSLQVHGEAPAMPGHSVARTPVWVSDHANRTSDTAAAHYTQTTYAGLPYLSGIDVTTSTSNPTGSLVLYGDQSVNGDTASDDGQHHLSDAITNALVNDPHGDTSVKYGVLNAGTDSNSLLPQITNSTNPLNALNPQDRNVLVQGNVRTVLVSTGAADLLNCTSDANTCATDVENGLASLDSQLSSYSTDDGQIYINQQPVTRNSNITVYLATIAPFTAVHPGTAAQEAAREQVNTYLLDNYPGRLLDFAAAVSTDGTATSSTVKAADLSDGNPSDTYYADLAGRYVNDTDSGTLIYLPN
;
A
#
# COMPACT_ATOMS: atom_id res chain seq x y z
N MET A 1 -40.92 -37.94 3.23
CA MET A 1 -42.29 -38.08 2.70
C MET A 1 -42.22 -37.75 1.20
N SER A 2 -42.55 -38.73 0.33
CA SER A 2 -42.74 -38.69 -1.15
C SER A 2 -41.64 -38.05 -2.03
N VAL A 3 -40.75 -38.79 -2.70
CA VAL A 3 -40.88 -39.69 -3.89
C VAL A 3 -41.16 -38.94 -5.20
N PHE A 4 -40.19 -38.93 -6.12
CA PHE A 4 -40.40 -39.34 -7.53
C PHE A 4 -39.10 -39.85 -8.15
N ARG A 5 -39.23 -41.00 -8.83
CA ARG A 5 -38.20 -41.82 -9.48
C ARG A 5 -38.62 -41.95 -10.95
N LEU A 6 -37.71 -41.92 -11.93
CA LEU A 6 -37.92 -42.62 -13.20
C LEU A 6 -36.58 -43.01 -13.85
N LEU A 7 -36.54 -44.25 -14.37
CA LEU A 7 -35.39 -44.96 -14.96
C LEU A 7 -35.28 -44.76 -16.50
N VAL A 8 -34.05 -44.54 -17.00
CA VAL A 8 -33.21 -45.30 -17.98
C VAL A 8 -33.94 -46.33 -18.90
N PRO A 9 -33.66 -46.46 -20.24
CA PRO A 9 -32.47 -47.20 -20.72
C PRO A 9 -31.80 -46.83 -22.08
N ALA A 10 -30.61 -47.44 -22.23
CA ALA A 10 -29.58 -47.33 -23.26
C ALA A 10 -29.95 -47.87 -24.67
N SER A 11 -29.17 -47.51 -25.72
CA SER A 11 -28.39 -48.49 -26.53
C SER A 11 -27.58 -47.89 -27.71
N ARG A 12 -26.40 -48.50 -27.95
CA ARG A 12 -25.73 -48.89 -29.23
C ARG A 12 -24.97 -47.87 -30.12
N ARG A 13 -23.68 -48.18 -30.33
CA ARG A 13 -22.80 -47.84 -31.48
C ARG A 13 -23.22 -48.59 -32.76
N PRO A 14 -22.78 -48.23 -34.00
CA PRO A 14 -21.47 -48.70 -34.54
C PRO A 14 -20.71 -47.78 -35.55
N ALA A 15 -19.37 -47.93 -35.55
CA ALA A 15 -18.40 -48.14 -36.65
C ALA A 15 -18.12 -47.13 -37.83
N SER A 16 -16.79 -46.97 -38.05
CA SER A 16 -15.98 -47.01 -39.32
C SER A 16 -15.71 -45.77 -40.23
N ARG A 17 -14.42 -45.35 -40.21
CA ARG A 17 -13.40 -44.85 -41.21
C ARG A 17 -13.73 -44.92 -42.75
N PRO A 18 -12.99 -44.23 -43.69
CA PRO A 18 -11.54 -43.86 -43.67
C PRO A 18 -11.03 -42.54 -44.36
N ILE A 19 -9.79 -42.16 -43.99
CA ILE A 19 -8.58 -41.69 -44.74
C ILE A 19 -8.73 -40.96 -46.10
N VAL A 20 -8.09 -39.78 -46.25
CA VAL A 20 -7.09 -39.46 -47.32
C VAL A 20 -6.06 -38.45 -46.79
N ALA A 21 -4.77 -38.77 -46.98
CA ALA A 21 -3.62 -37.89 -46.84
C ALA A 21 -3.10 -37.52 -48.25
N VAL A 22 -2.58 -36.31 -48.43
CA VAL A 22 -1.66 -35.99 -49.53
C VAL A 22 -0.52 -35.11 -49.00
N THR A 23 0.69 -35.64 -49.12
CA THR A 23 1.98 -34.95 -49.07
C THR A 23 2.54 -34.96 -50.50
N VAL A 24 3.30 -33.94 -50.91
CA VAL A 24 4.44 -33.95 -51.87
C VAL A 24 4.91 -32.47 -51.96
N VAL A 25 6.02 -32.09 -51.31
CA VAL A 25 7.45 -32.11 -51.72
C VAL A 25 7.89 -30.84 -52.47
N ALA A 26 9.04 -30.35 -51.99
CA ALA A 26 9.76 -29.12 -52.30
C ALA A 26 10.45 -29.08 -53.67
N ALA A 27 10.84 -27.87 -54.09
CA ALA A 27 12.11 -27.64 -54.76
C ALA A 27 12.57 -26.18 -54.55
N ALA A 28 13.76 -26.04 -53.96
CA ALA A 28 14.57 -24.82 -53.95
C ALA A 28 15.42 -24.75 -55.23
N LEU A 29 15.83 -23.55 -55.64
CA LEU A 29 17.16 -23.29 -56.22
C LEU A 29 17.42 -21.78 -56.34
N ALA A 30 18.70 -21.44 -56.15
CA ALA A 30 19.22 -20.14 -55.82
C ALA A 30 19.99 -19.48 -56.97
N ALA A 31 20.31 -18.20 -56.72
CA ALA A 31 21.49 -17.44 -57.13
C ALA A 31 21.55 -16.82 -58.53
N GLY A 32 22.06 -15.57 -58.56
CA GLY A 32 22.57 -14.92 -59.77
C GLY A 32 22.53 -13.39 -59.71
N SER A 33 23.48 -12.79 -59.01
CA SER A 33 23.81 -11.35 -59.08
C SER A 33 24.49 -10.99 -60.41
N LEU A 34 24.29 -9.76 -60.91
CA LEU A 34 25.35 -8.91 -61.50
C LEU A 34 24.84 -7.52 -61.92
N SER A 35 25.65 -6.55 -61.56
CA SER A 35 25.60 -5.10 -61.78
C SER A 35 25.86 -4.71 -63.24
N THR A 36 25.45 -3.50 -63.67
CA THR A 36 26.33 -2.42 -64.22
C THR A 36 25.55 -1.23 -64.84
N THR A 37 25.94 -0.03 -64.39
CA THR A 37 26.18 1.24 -65.12
C THR A 37 25.08 2.05 -65.84
N ALA A 38 25.07 3.35 -65.51
CA ALA A 38 24.36 4.53 -66.04
C ALA A 38 24.86 4.95 -67.48
N PRO A 39 24.47 6.07 -68.16
CA PRO A 39 24.16 7.42 -67.61
C PRO A 39 23.09 8.34 -68.32
N ALA A 40 22.73 9.40 -67.59
CA ALA A 40 22.43 10.81 -67.94
C ALA A 40 21.68 11.22 -69.24
N HIS A 41 20.72 12.16 -69.11
CA HIS A 41 20.75 13.49 -69.76
C HIS A 41 19.69 14.45 -69.16
N ALA A 42 20.06 15.73 -69.07
CA ALA A 42 19.35 16.83 -68.42
C ALA A 42 18.46 17.63 -69.40
N ALA A 43 17.45 18.36 -68.88
CA ALA A 43 16.98 19.65 -69.41
C ALA A 43 16.05 20.38 -68.42
N SER A 44 16.14 21.70 -68.42
CA SER A 44 15.58 22.68 -67.48
C SER A 44 14.28 23.35 -67.94
N ASP A 45 13.71 24.09 -66.97
CA ASP A 45 12.84 25.29 -67.07
C ASP A 45 11.29 25.19 -67.13
N ALA A 46 10.70 26.09 -66.34
CA ALA A 46 9.34 26.20 -65.79
C ALA A 46 8.38 27.06 -66.68
N PRO A 47 7.23 27.61 -66.22
CA PRO A 47 6.27 27.24 -65.16
C PRO A 47 4.78 27.22 -65.64
N ALA A 48 3.88 26.88 -64.71
CA ALA A 48 2.52 27.45 -64.53
C ALA A 48 1.28 26.52 -64.66
N GLN A 49 0.47 26.64 -63.59
CA GLN A 49 -0.98 26.49 -63.46
C GLN A 49 -1.58 25.19 -62.86
N VAL A 50 -2.11 25.44 -61.66
CA VAL A 50 -2.98 24.67 -60.77
C VAL A 50 -4.29 24.25 -61.48
N PRO A 51 -4.83 23.06 -61.14
CA PRO A 51 -6.19 23.06 -60.60
C PRO A 51 -6.25 22.39 -59.22
N ARG A 52 -6.82 23.13 -58.26
CA ARG A 52 -7.28 22.61 -56.97
C ARG A 52 -8.34 21.54 -57.24
N THR A 53 -8.11 20.34 -56.73
CA THR A 53 -9.20 19.51 -56.20
C THR A 53 -8.78 19.05 -54.81
N THR A 54 -9.56 19.49 -53.84
CA THR A 54 -9.41 19.19 -52.42
C THR A 54 -9.96 17.80 -52.12
N SER A 55 -9.11 16.90 -51.64
CA SER A 55 -9.52 15.82 -50.76
C SER A 55 -8.52 15.74 -49.61
N ASN A 56 -8.87 16.35 -48.49
CA ASN A 56 -8.17 16.18 -47.22
C ASN A 56 -8.35 14.72 -46.77
N SER A 57 -7.29 13.92 -46.90
CA SER A 57 -7.05 12.79 -46.02
C SER A 57 -5.77 13.07 -45.25
N THR A 58 -5.85 13.91 -44.23
CA THR A 58 -4.84 13.95 -43.17
C THR A 58 -5.05 12.71 -42.32
N GLY A 59 -4.56 11.56 -42.81
CA GLY A 59 -4.23 10.46 -41.92
C GLY A 59 -3.07 10.94 -41.06
N SER A 60 -3.35 11.35 -39.83
CA SER A 60 -2.34 11.41 -38.78
C SER A 60 -1.78 9.99 -38.63
N GLN A 61 -0.59 9.73 -39.16
CA GLN A 61 0.16 8.58 -38.70
C GLN A 61 0.53 8.88 -37.25
N SER A 62 -0.27 8.37 -36.32
CA SER A 62 0.09 8.30 -34.90
C SER A 62 1.46 7.66 -34.83
N ALA A 63 2.43 8.29 -34.16
CA ALA A 63 3.66 7.60 -33.80
C ALA A 63 3.28 6.29 -33.10
N ALA A 64 3.97 5.18 -33.44
CA ALA A 64 3.69 3.90 -32.81
C ALA A 64 3.86 4.05 -31.29
N GLN A 65 2.75 3.86 -30.56
CA GLN A 65 2.71 3.92 -29.10
C GLN A 65 3.66 2.86 -28.55
N LEU A 66 4.65 3.27 -27.74
CA LEU A 66 5.63 2.34 -27.18
C LEU A 66 4.94 1.29 -26.32
N SER A 67 5.44 0.06 -26.35
CA SER A 67 4.86 -1.04 -25.59
C SER A 67 5.92 -1.96 -25.02
N CYS A 68 5.62 -2.53 -23.86
CA CYS A 68 6.52 -3.38 -23.09
C CYS A 68 5.71 -4.34 -22.21
N ALA A 69 6.39 -5.28 -21.57
CA ALA A 69 5.79 -6.11 -20.52
C ALA A 69 6.01 -5.46 -19.15
N ILE A 70 5.09 -5.68 -18.20
CA ILE A 70 5.22 -5.12 -16.84
C ILE A 70 6.49 -5.59 -16.10
N ASN A 71 7.03 -6.76 -16.46
CA ASN A 71 8.25 -7.33 -15.92
C ASN A 71 9.50 -7.09 -16.80
N ASP A 72 9.37 -6.37 -17.91
CA ASP A 72 10.47 -5.89 -18.75
C ASP A 72 10.04 -4.59 -19.42
N THR A 73 10.33 -3.47 -18.76
CA THR A 73 9.89 -2.14 -19.18
C THR A 73 10.70 -1.56 -20.32
N SER A 74 11.76 -2.24 -20.80
CA SER A 74 12.74 -1.70 -21.75
C SER A 74 12.12 -1.14 -23.04
N GLY A 75 11.04 -1.74 -23.53
CA GLY A 75 10.31 -1.27 -24.72
C GLY A 75 9.48 0.00 -24.53
N CYS A 76 9.21 0.43 -23.29
CA CYS A 76 8.44 1.63 -22.97
C CYS A 76 9.30 2.84 -22.57
N LEU A 77 10.58 2.63 -22.25
CA LEU A 77 11.46 3.68 -21.74
C LEU A 77 11.79 4.69 -22.85
N ASN A 78 11.70 5.98 -22.54
CA ASN A 78 11.91 7.06 -23.51
C ASN A 78 12.60 8.30 -22.90
N ASN A 79 13.08 8.20 -21.65
CA ASN A 79 13.87 9.22 -20.99
C ASN A 79 14.94 8.60 -20.09
N THR A 80 15.99 9.38 -19.83
CA THR A 80 17.07 9.03 -18.90
C THR A 80 17.01 9.99 -17.73
N ALA A 81 16.45 9.57 -16.60
CA ALA A 81 16.30 10.36 -15.38
C ALA A 81 17.39 10.07 -14.33
N THR A 82 18.21 9.03 -14.53
CA THR A 82 19.29 8.69 -13.59
C THR A 82 20.67 8.81 -14.23
N SER A 83 21.64 9.28 -13.47
CA SER A 83 23.03 9.33 -13.89
C SER A 83 23.97 8.73 -12.86
N THR A 84 25.11 8.24 -13.34
CA THR A 84 26.26 7.89 -12.49
C THR A 84 27.16 9.11 -12.36
N PHE A 85 27.48 9.49 -11.12
CA PHE A 85 28.41 10.57 -10.81
C PHE A 85 29.78 10.01 -10.38
N THR A 86 30.83 10.45 -11.07
CA THR A 86 32.23 10.20 -10.70
C THR A 86 33.00 11.52 -10.73
N THR A 87 33.97 11.68 -11.64
CA THR A 87 34.48 13.00 -12.06
C THR A 87 33.64 13.60 -13.19
N THR A 88 32.89 12.76 -13.89
CA THR A 88 31.94 13.16 -14.94
C THR A 88 30.58 12.53 -14.65
N THR A 89 29.52 13.25 -14.99
CA THR A 89 28.13 12.77 -14.92
C THR A 89 27.80 12.06 -16.24
N SER A 90 27.27 10.84 -16.19
CA SER A 90 26.74 10.20 -17.41
C SER A 90 25.54 10.99 -17.94
N PRO A 91 25.28 11.01 -19.27
CA PRO A 91 24.15 11.75 -19.83
C PRO A 91 22.82 11.33 -19.20
N ALA A 92 22.09 12.29 -18.62
CA ALA A 92 20.75 12.16 -18.09
C ALA A 92 20.11 13.54 -17.95
N ASP A 93 18.81 13.60 -18.06
CA ASP A 93 18.02 14.81 -17.85
C ASP A 93 16.59 14.41 -17.42
N ALA A 94 16.31 14.54 -16.13
CA ALA A 94 15.01 14.25 -15.57
C ALA A 94 14.05 15.45 -15.70
N ASP A 95 14.56 16.69 -15.61
CA ASP A 95 13.73 17.88 -15.46
C ASP A 95 13.86 18.91 -16.60
N GLY A 96 14.63 18.59 -17.64
CA GLY A 96 14.91 19.46 -18.78
C GLY A 96 15.95 20.54 -18.50
N SER A 97 16.55 20.55 -17.31
CA SER A 97 17.64 21.45 -16.90
C SER A 97 18.98 20.72 -16.79
N GLY A 98 19.02 19.43 -17.13
CA GLY A 98 20.18 18.56 -17.00
C GLY A 98 20.36 18.04 -15.58
N ASN A 99 19.30 17.97 -14.77
CA ASN A 99 19.35 17.42 -13.43
C ASN A 99 18.84 15.98 -13.42
N SER A 100 19.35 15.13 -12.54
CA SER A 100 19.00 13.71 -12.51
C SER A 100 19.21 13.08 -11.13
N PHE A 101 18.55 11.95 -10.90
CA PHE A 101 18.84 11.12 -9.73
C PHE A 101 20.25 10.55 -9.78
N ASN A 102 20.90 10.44 -8.62
CA ASN A 102 22.14 9.69 -8.50
C ASN A 102 21.87 8.17 -8.44
N ALA A 103 22.33 7.44 -9.45
CA ALA A 103 22.17 5.98 -9.51
C ALA A 103 22.87 5.25 -8.33
N ALA A 104 23.89 5.85 -7.72
CA ALA A 104 24.51 5.32 -6.52
C ALA A 104 23.59 5.37 -5.29
N ASP A 105 22.74 6.39 -5.18
CA ASP A 105 21.79 6.50 -4.08
C ASP A 105 20.69 5.45 -4.21
N LEU A 106 20.20 5.23 -5.43
CA LEU A 106 19.26 4.13 -5.70
C LEU A 106 19.89 2.76 -5.36
N THR A 107 21.07 2.47 -5.91
CA THR A 107 21.69 1.14 -5.77
C THR A 107 22.32 0.85 -4.41
N ARG A 108 23.16 1.74 -3.90
CA ARG A 108 23.98 1.48 -2.70
C ARG A 108 23.30 1.97 -1.43
N THR A 109 22.71 3.16 -1.48
CA THR A 109 22.07 3.75 -0.28
C THR A 109 20.70 3.13 -0.05
N ALA A 110 19.81 3.12 -1.05
CA ALA A 110 18.47 2.58 -0.92
C ALA A 110 18.39 1.06 -1.16
N GLY A 111 19.38 0.46 -1.82
CA GLY A 111 19.40 -0.97 -2.16
C GLY A 111 18.44 -1.37 -3.29
N TRP A 112 17.90 -0.40 -4.02
CA TRP A 112 17.13 -0.66 -5.24
C TRP A 112 18.12 -1.16 -6.29
N GLN A 113 18.08 -2.45 -6.59
CA GLN A 113 19.03 -3.06 -7.53
C GLN A 113 18.57 -2.83 -8.98
N SER A 114 19.46 -2.31 -9.82
CA SER A 114 19.20 -2.01 -11.24
C SER A 114 18.76 -3.27 -12.00
N GLY A 115 17.62 -3.20 -12.69
CA GLY A 115 17.03 -4.34 -13.41
C GLY A 115 16.50 -5.48 -12.53
N LYS A 116 16.28 -5.24 -11.24
CA LYS A 116 15.68 -6.20 -10.29
C LYS A 116 14.30 -5.73 -9.83
N THR A 117 13.69 -6.47 -8.92
CA THR A 117 12.40 -6.13 -8.35
C THR A 117 12.53 -5.47 -6.98
N VAL A 118 11.57 -4.62 -6.65
CA VAL A 118 11.31 -4.12 -5.31
C VAL A 118 9.84 -4.33 -4.98
N THR A 119 9.52 -4.62 -3.73
CA THR A 119 8.13 -4.68 -3.26
C THR A 119 7.84 -3.41 -2.48
N ILE A 120 6.86 -2.63 -2.92
CA ILE A 120 6.41 -1.38 -2.32
C ILE A 120 4.89 -1.46 -2.20
N ASP A 121 4.34 -1.17 -1.03
CA ASP A 121 2.90 -1.15 -0.79
C ASP A 121 2.23 -2.47 -1.24
N GLY A 122 2.92 -3.59 -0.97
CA GLY A 122 2.47 -4.95 -1.33
C GLY A 122 2.61 -5.34 -2.80
N ALA A 123 2.88 -4.40 -3.71
CA ALA A 123 3.08 -4.68 -5.13
C ALA A 123 4.56 -4.94 -5.43
N THR A 124 4.84 -6.04 -6.15
CA THR A 124 6.19 -6.32 -6.66
C THR A 124 6.39 -5.63 -8.00
N ILE A 125 7.38 -4.74 -8.08
CA ILE A 125 7.61 -3.83 -9.20
C ILE A 125 8.98 -4.10 -9.79
N THR A 126 9.04 -4.28 -11.11
CA THR A 126 10.32 -4.44 -11.81
C THR A 126 10.93 -3.07 -12.10
N LEU A 127 12.14 -2.86 -11.61
CA LEU A 127 12.90 -1.64 -11.82
C LEU A 127 13.63 -1.68 -13.18
N PRO A 128 13.72 -0.54 -13.88
CA PRO A 128 14.49 -0.41 -15.11
C PRO A 128 16.00 -0.49 -14.82
N LYS A 129 16.80 -0.55 -15.89
CA LYS A 129 18.27 -0.51 -15.77
C LYS A 129 18.78 0.93 -15.69
N PHE A 130 18.78 1.50 -14.50
CA PHE A 130 19.30 2.85 -14.23
C PHE A 130 20.83 2.90 -14.11
N GLY A 131 21.38 4.11 -14.26
CA GLY A 131 22.81 4.43 -14.17
C GLY A 131 23.64 4.10 -15.41
N THR A 132 22.99 3.67 -16.50
CA THR A 132 23.64 3.19 -17.73
C THR A 132 23.91 4.28 -18.77
N GLY A 133 23.37 5.49 -18.56
CA GLY A 133 23.38 6.57 -19.58
C GLY A 133 22.43 6.30 -20.75
N THR A 134 21.50 5.36 -20.59
CA THR A 134 20.42 5.03 -21.54
C THR A 134 19.07 5.15 -20.86
N TYR A 135 17.97 5.08 -21.61
CA TYR A 135 16.63 5.27 -21.04
C TYR A 135 16.36 4.35 -19.86
N ASP A 136 15.87 4.93 -18.78
CA ASP A 136 15.67 4.28 -17.48
C ASP A 136 14.36 4.71 -16.81
N ASN A 137 13.51 5.46 -17.51
CA ASN A 137 12.16 5.77 -17.09
C ASN A 137 11.23 5.99 -18.29
N MET A 138 9.93 5.92 -18.03
CA MET A 138 8.87 6.23 -18.98
C MET A 138 8.39 7.65 -18.70
N LEU A 139 8.53 8.59 -19.64
CA LEU A 139 7.71 9.80 -19.65
C LEU A 139 6.31 9.36 -20.04
N ALA A 140 5.30 9.69 -19.24
CA ALA A 140 3.92 9.30 -19.49
C ALA A 140 3.45 9.90 -20.83
N SER A 141 3.68 9.16 -21.93
CA SER A 141 3.48 9.57 -23.31
C SER A 141 2.46 8.66 -24.00
N GLY A 142 1.60 8.02 -23.19
CA GLY A 142 0.62 7.03 -23.63
C GLY A 142 1.17 5.62 -23.80
N GLN A 143 2.30 5.20 -23.23
CA GLN A 143 2.80 3.82 -23.47
C GLN A 143 1.81 2.73 -23.05
N THR A 144 1.82 1.58 -23.71
CA THR A 144 1.00 0.42 -23.34
C THR A 144 1.83 -0.66 -22.66
N VAL A 145 1.59 -0.87 -21.37
CA VAL A 145 2.23 -1.91 -20.56
C VAL A 145 1.36 -3.16 -20.58
N THR A 146 1.88 -4.26 -21.07
CA THR A 146 1.18 -5.56 -21.17
C THR A 146 1.50 -6.45 -19.97
N LEU A 147 0.57 -7.34 -19.60
CA LEU A 147 0.77 -8.32 -18.53
C LEU A 147 0.75 -9.76 -19.10
N PRO A 148 1.84 -10.21 -19.75
CA PRO A 148 1.86 -11.51 -20.41
C PRO A 148 2.20 -12.67 -19.45
N GLY A 149 1.21 -13.50 -19.08
CA GLY A 149 1.43 -14.90 -18.68
C GLY A 149 1.74 -15.23 -17.21
N SER A 150 1.91 -16.53 -16.94
CA SER A 150 1.71 -17.21 -15.64
C SER A 150 2.73 -16.92 -14.52
N SER A 151 3.80 -16.16 -14.76
CA SER A 151 4.82 -15.82 -13.76
C SER A 151 4.69 -14.40 -13.20
N VAL A 152 3.71 -13.65 -13.68
CA VAL A 152 3.40 -12.29 -13.24
C VAL A 152 2.05 -12.33 -12.53
N VAL A 153 1.92 -11.59 -11.43
CA VAL A 153 0.61 -11.34 -10.81
C VAL A 153 -0.18 -10.47 -11.78
N SER A 154 -1.07 -11.08 -12.55
CA SER A 154 -1.96 -10.39 -13.49
C SER A 154 -3.36 -10.16 -12.92
N THR A 155 -3.57 -10.55 -11.67
CA THR A 155 -4.84 -10.45 -10.92
C THR A 155 -4.52 -9.87 -9.56
N GLY A 156 -5.28 -8.87 -9.11
CA GLY A 156 -5.01 -8.19 -7.86
C GLY A 156 -6.18 -7.35 -7.41
N ASP A 157 -5.96 -6.47 -6.45
CA ASP A 157 -6.94 -5.47 -5.97
C ASP A 157 -6.61 -4.04 -6.44
N ALA A 158 -5.34 -3.75 -6.74
CA ALA A 158 -4.86 -2.43 -7.18
C ALA A 158 -3.67 -2.50 -8.15
N VAL A 159 -3.47 -1.43 -8.92
CA VAL A 159 -2.21 -1.15 -9.64
C VAL A 159 -1.43 -0.10 -8.87
N VAL A 160 -0.18 -0.39 -8.52
CA VAL A 160 0.73 0.54 -7.84
C VAL A 160 1.76 1.07 -8.83
N PHE A 161 1.78 2.39 -9.02
CA PHE A 161 2.73 3.11 -9.86
C PHE A 161 3.87 3.65 -9.02
N LEU A 162 5.13 3.36 -9.39
CA LEU A 162 6.28 4.12 -8.90
C LEU A 162 6.55 5.28 -9.85
N ALA A 163 6.30 6.49 -9.37
CA ALA A 163 6.32 7.69 -10.18
C ALA A 163 6.91 8.89 -9.44
N PHE A 164 7.29 9.89 -10.22
CA PHE A 164 7.63 11.22 -9.74
C PHE A 164 7.29 12.24 -10.83
N ALA A 165 7.03 13.47 -10.41
CA ALA A 165 6.95 14.60 -11.32
C ALA A 165 8.18 15.50 -11.20
N THR A 166 8.49 16.25 -12.25
CA THR A 166 9.49 17.32 -12.21
C THR A 166 8.88 18.63 -12.68
N GLY A 167 9.40 19.77 -12.22
CA GLY A 167 8.98 21.11 -12.66
C GLY A 167 7.74 21.61 -11.91
N ALA A 168 6.76 20.73 -11.64
CA ALA A 168 5.72 20.88 -10.62
C ALA A 168 5.01 19.53 -10.42
N ALA A 169 4.13 19.44 -9.42
CA ALA A 169 3.23 18.29 -9.30
C ALA A 169 2.38 18.12 -10.56
N THR A 170 2.30 16.90 -11.06
CA THR A 170 1.39 16.55 -12.17
C THR A 170 0.01 16.29 -11.60
N LYS A 171 -1.04 16.76 -12.30
CA LYS A 171 -2.43 16.68 -11.85
C LYS A 171 -3.30 16.08 -12.95
N ASP A 172 -4.34 15.34 -12.57
CA ASP A 172 -5.34 14.79 -13.50
C ASP A 172 -4.78 13.89 -14.61
N ALA A 173 -3.68 13.18 -14.37
CA ALA A 173 -3.11 12.31 -15.40
C ALA A 173 -3.96 11.03 -15.54
N THR A 174 -4.56 10.81 -16.72
CA THR A 174 -5.53 9.72 -16.94
C THR A 174 -4.96 8.63 -17.84
N GLY A 175 -5.36 7.39 -17.59
CA GLY A 175 -5.04 6.24 -18.43
C GLY A 175 -6.15 5.19 -18.37
N THR A 176 -5.90 4.02 -18.94
CA THR A 176 -6.90 2.95 -19.02
C THR A 176 -6.29 1.60 -18.63
N ILE A 177 -6.99 0.84 -17.80
CA ILE A 177 -6.71 -0.55 -17.44
C ILE A 177 -7.67 -1.43 -18.25
N THR A 178 -7.12 -2.24 -19.15
CA THR A 178 -7.89 -3.19 -19.96
C THR A 178 -7.83 -4.56 -19.33
N TYR A 179 -9.00 -5.14 -19.06
CA TYR A 179 -9.11 -6.51 -18.57
C TYR A 179 -9.15 -7.51 -19.73
N ALA A 180 -8.67 -8.72 -19.46
CA ALA A 180 -8.75 -9.83 -20.39
C ALA A 180 -10.22 -10.11 -20.78
N LYS A 181 -10.41 -10.56 -22.02
CA LYS A 181 -11.73 -10.82 -22.58
C LYS A 181 -12.55 -11.75 -21.67
N ASN A 182 -13.80 -11.36 -21.40
CA ASN A 182 -14.76 -12.06 -20.56
C ASN A 182 -14.42 -12.17 -19.06
N ASN A 183 -13.48 -11.37 -18.54
CA ASN A 183 -13.04 -11.47 -17.14
C ASN A 183 -13.61 -10.38 -16.21
N CYS A 184 -13.96 -9.22 -16.76
CA CYS A 184 -14.62 -8.11 -16.06
C CYS A 184 -15.70 -7.58 -17.01
N LEU A 185 -16.93 -8.04 -16.86
CA LEU A 185 -18.00 -7.77 -17.83
C LEU A 185 -18.88 -6.61 -17.40
N ASN A 186 -19.19 -5.71 -18.33
CA ASN A 186 -20.30 -4.77 -18.14
C ASN A 186 -21.66 -5.53 -18.21
N PRO A 187 -22.80 -4.88 -17.89
CA PRO A 187 -24.11 -5.51 -17.97
C PRO A 187 -24.50 -6.10 -19.34
N ASN A 188 -23.77 -5.74 -20.41
CA ASN A 188 -23.97 -6.25 -21.78
C ASN A 188 -23.04 -7.42 -22.14
N GLY A 189 -22.09 -7.80 -21.27
CA GLY A 189 -21.18 -8.92 -21.49
C GLY A 189 -19.91 -8.59 -22.26
N ASP A 190 -19.56 -7.30 -22.44
CA ASP A 190 -18.28 -6.87 -23.00
C ASP A 190 -17.23 -6.65 -21.90
N PRO A 191 -15.93 -6.89 -22.16
CA PRO A 191 -14.86 -6.54 -21.22
C PRO A 191 -14.91 -5.04 -20.95
N THR A 192 -14.98 -4.65 -19.67
CA THR A 192 -14.99 -3.25 -19.26
C THR A 192 -13.54 -2.77 -19.20
N ASP A 193 -13.14 -1.90 -20.12
CA ASP A 193 -11.99 -1.04 -19.87
C ASP A 193 -12.31 -0.15 -18.66
N GLN A 194 -11.36 -0.05 -17.74
CA GLN A 194 -11.45 0.85 -16.61
C GLN A 194 -10.57 2.07 -16.87
N ASP A 195 -11.19 3.24 -16.96
CA ASP A 195 -10.44 4.48 -16.89
C ASP A 195 -9.93 4.70 -15.47
N TYR A 196 -8.72 5.24 -15.36
CA TYR A 196 -8.14 5.64 -14.08
C TYR A 196 -7.55 7.04 -14.17
N ARG A 197 -7.38 7.66 -13.00
CA ARG A 197 -6.80 8.99 -12.85
C ARG A 197 -5.79 8.96 -11.72
N LEU A 198 -4.60 9.48 -11.98
CA LEU A 198 -3.64 9.90 -10.97
C LEU A 198 -3.98 11.36 -10.62
N ASP A 199 -4.69 11.56 -9.51
CA ASP A 199 -5.16 12.87 -9.05
C ASP A 199 -4.01 13.87 -8.93
N THR A 200 -2.94 13.44 -8.26
CA THR A 200 -1.67 14.14 -8.20
C THR A 200 -0.50 13.15 -8.22
N VAL A 201 0.58 13.53 -8.86
CA VAL A 201 1.91 12.92 -8.69
C VAL A 201 2.82 14.04 -8.20
N PRO A 202 3.31 13.97 -6.95
CA PRO A 202 4.08 15.07 -6.40
C PRO A 202 5.41 15.29 -7.13
N ASP A 203 5.87 16.53 -7.07
CA ASP A 203 7.20 16.89 -7.57
C ASP A 203 8.29 16.21 -6.75
N TRP A 204 9.35 15.77 -7.41
CA TRP A 204 10.44 15.00 -6.83
C TRP A 204 11.24 15.77 -5.77
N LEU A 205 11.33 17.10 -5.84
CA LEU A 205 12.10 17.91 -4.89
C LEU A 205 11.19 18.56 -3.84
N SER A 206 10.09 19.16 -4.29
CA SER A 206 9.18 19.95 -3.46
C SER A 206 8.00 19.19 -2.88
N GLY A 207 7.72 17.97 -3.35
CA GLY A 207 6.66 17.13 -2.79
C GLY A 207 6.97 16.61 -1.37
N PRO A 208 5.94 16.12 -0.67
CA PRO A 208 5.99 15.83 0.76
C PRO A 208 6.75 14.53 1.04
N SER A 209 7.73 14.59 1.93
CA SER A 209 8.53 13.41 2.32
C SER A 209 7.70 12.33 3.01
N SER A 210 6.61 12.69 3.70
CA SER A 210 5.72 11.75 4.39
C SER A 210 5.00 10.79 3.44
N ALA A 211 4.78 11.20 2.19
CA ALA A 211 4.15 10.40 1.14
C ALA A 211 5.16 9.66 0.23
N ALA A 212 6.45 9.97 0.33
CA ALA A 212 7.46 9.36 -0.52
C ALA A 212 7.70 7.90 -0.13
N SER A 213 7.90 7.04 -1.13
CA SER A 213 8.39 5.67 -0.92
C SER A 213 9.88 5.67 -0.63
N ILE A 214 10.63 6.56 -1.30
CA ILE A 214 12.05 6.81 -0.99
C ILE A 214 12.36 8.30 -1.15
N THR A 215 13.26 8.77 -0.30
CA THR A 215 13.92 10.08 -0.42
C THR A 215 15.42 9.85 -0.58
N LEU A 216 16.00 10.37 -1.65
CA LEU A 216 17.41 10.22 -2.00
C LEU A 216 18.19 11.47 -1.59
N VAL A 217 19.50 11.32 -1.47
CA VAL A 217 20.36 12.36 -0.90
C VAL A 217 20.85 13.32 -1.99
N HIS A 218 21.20 12.80 -3.16
CA HIS A 218 21.95 13.52 -4.16
C HIS A 218 21.16 13.77 -5.45
N GLU A 219 21.37 14.97 -5.98
CA GLU A 219 20.96 15.38 -7.31
C GLU A 219 22.22 15.63 -8.15
N ASN A 220 22.28 14.98 -9.32
CA ASN A 220 23.40 15.11 -10.24
C ASN A 220 23.08 16.13 -11.34
N HIS A 221 24.07 16.92 -11.71
CA HIS A 221 23.95 17.97 -12.72
C HIS A 221 24.80 17.65 -13.97
N SER A 222 24.30 18.07 -15.13
CA SER A 222 24.94 17.89 -16.44
C SER A 222 26.30 18.58 -16.59
N ASN A 223 26.59 19.58 -15.74
CA ASN A 223 27.87 20.29 -15.68
C ASN A 223 28.94 19.57 -14.83
N ASN A 224 28.74 18.29 -14.50
CA ASN A 224 29.62 17.47 -13.66
C ASN A 224 29.71 17.94 -12.19
N THR A 225 28.64 18.52 -11.65
CA THR A 225 28.50 18.76 -10.21
C THR A 225 27.39 17.89 -9.60
N GLN A 226 27.38 17.80 -8.27
CA GLN A 226 26.36 17.11 -7.49
C GLN A 226 25.97 18.01 -6.31
N THR A 227 24.69 18.05 -5.99
CA THR A 227 24.16 18.72 -4.79
C THR A 227 23.45 17.72 -3.89
N SER A 228 23.19 18.14 -2.64
CA SER A 228 22.40 17.38 -1.68
C SER A 228 21.26 18.26 -1.14
N PRO A 229 20.16 18.43 -1.90
CA PRO A 229 19.03 19.23 -1.45
C PRO A 229 18.48 18.71 -0.11
N SER A 230 18.12 19.60 0.81
CA SER A 230 17.67 19.20 2.16
C SER A 230 16.42 18.31 2.14
N SER A 231 15.53 18.51 1.17
CA SER A 231 14.35 17.67 0.98
C SER A 231 14.67 16.40 0.16
N GLY A 232 15.76 16.38 -0.60
CA GLY A 232 16.17 15.28 -1.46
C GLY A 232 15.24 14.99 -2.66
N PRO A 233 15.73 14.37 -3.74
CA PRO A 233 14.86 13.81 -4.79
C PRO A 233 14.01 12.64 -4.28
N LYS A 234 12.74 12.57 -4.67
CA LYS A 234 11.76 11.59 -4.16
C LYS A 234 11.12 10.76 -5.27
N VAL A 235 10.73 9.55 -4.90
CA VAL A 235 9.86 8.68 -5.68
C VAL A 235 8.65 8.31 -4.83
N TYR A 236 7.47 8.32 -5.44
CA TYR A 236 6.19 8.06 -4.80
C TYR A 236 5.56 6.78 -5.36
N ALA A 237 4.92 6.02 -4.49
CA ALA A 237 3.98 4.98 -4.87
C ALA A 237 2.58 5.56 -4.88
N ILE A 238 1.88 5.39 -6.00
CA ILE A 238 0.47 5.78 -6.15
C ILE A 238 -0.32 4.54 -6.53
N SER A 239 -1.30 4.18 -5.71
CA SER A 239 -2.18 3.06 -6.00
C SER A 239 -3.47 3.51 -6.66
N VAL A 240 -3.91 2.72 -7.62
CA VAL A 240 -5.18 2.86 -8.34
C VAL A 240 -6.01 1.61 -8.05
N PRO A 241 -7.21 1.73 -7.47
CA PRO A 241 -8.06 0.59 -7.20
C PRO A 241 -8.48 -0.07 -8.51
N LEU A 242 -8.56 -1.40 -8.55
CA LEU A 242 -9.19 -2.10 -9.65
C LEU A 242 -10.71 -2.07 -9.47
N ALA A 243 -11.45 -1.86 -10.57
CA ALA A 243 -12.91 -1.95 -10.61
C ALA A 243 -13.39 -3.42 -10.56
N CYS A 244 -12.56 -4.34 -11.04
CA CYS A 244 -12.80 -5.78 -10.97
C CYS A 244 -11.59 -6.51 -10.34
N PRO A 245 -11.41 -6.43 -9.01
CA PRO A 245 -10.42 -7.22 -8.30
C PRO A 245 -10.47 -8.70 -8.68
N GLY A 246 -9.30 -9.32 -8.79
CA GLY A 246 -9.14 -10.72 -9.19
C GLY A 246 -9.35 -11.00 -10.67
N SER A 247 -9.87 -10.06 -11.45
CA SER A 247 -9.93 -10.20 -12.90
C SER A 247 -8.53 -10.03 -13.51
N VAL A 248 -8.26 -10.79 -14.57
CA VAL A 248 -6.98 -10.72 -15.28
C VAL A 248 -6.90 -9.40 -16.04
N ILE A 249 -5.85 -8.62 -15.80
CA ILE A 249 -5.51 -7.42 -16.57
C ILE A 249 -4.70 -7.85 -17.79
N SER A 250 -5.07 -7.36 -18.98
CA SER A 250 -4.28 -7.59 -20.21
C SER A 250 -3.27 -6.49 -20.47
N SER A 251 -3.66 -5.24 -20.23
CA SER A 251 -2.80 -4.08 -20.48
C SER A 251 -3.20 -2.86 -19.67
N ILE A 252 -2.24 -1.96 -19.48
CA ILE A 252 -2.39 -0.67 -18.82
C ILE A 252 -1.82 0.38 -19.77
N SER A 253 -2.64 1.32 -20.23
CA SER A 253 -2.18 2.51 -20.95
C SER A 253 -1.76 3.56 -19.93
N LEU A 254 -0.49 3.96 -19.98
CA LEU A 254 0.00 5.09 -19.19
C LEU A 254 -0.66 6.40 -19.65
N PRO A 255 -0.65 7.45 -18.81
CA PRO A 255 -1.18 8.74 -19.22
C PRO A 255 -0.46 9.31 -20.44
N GLN A 256 -1.18 10.09 -21.24
CA GLN A 256 -0.61 10.91 -22.29
C GLN A 256 -0.46 12.34 -21.78
N PHE A 257 0.63 12.58 -21.05
CA PHE A 257 0.89 13.84 -20.34
C PHE A 257 2.16 14.55 -20.86
N THR A 258 3.26 13.80 -21.06
CA THR A 258 4.56 14.35 -21.44
C THR A 258 5.22 13.54 -22.54
N ASN A 259 5.62 14.19 -23.64
CA ASN A 259 6.36 13.57 -24.74
C ASN A 259 7.85 13.99 -24.79
N GLY A 260 8.29 14.80 -23.84
CA GLY A 260 9.68 15.26 -23.68
C GLY A 260 9.80 16.19 -22.47
N VAL A 261 10.96 16.18 -21.81
CA VAL A 261 11.25 17.05 -20.66
C VAL A 261 11.65 18.45 -21.10
N GLN A 262 11.22 19.48 -20.36
CA GLN A 262 11.56 20.88 -20.61
C GLN A 262 11.71 21.60 -19.27
N ALA A 263 12.77 22.41 -19.14
CA ALA A 263 13.05 23.17 -17.92
C ALA A 263 11.83 23.98 -17.46
N GLY A 264 11.42 23.76 -16.21
CA GLY A 264 10.32 24.48 -15.57
C GLY A 264 8.91 24.10 -16.05
N GLN A 265 8.76 23.05 -16.88
CA GLN A 265 7.45 22.50 -17.24
C GLN A 265 7.19 21.20 -16.48
N PRO A 266 5.94 20.95 -16.04
CA PRO A 266 5.57 19.68 -15.43
C PRO A 266 5.85 18.50 -16.36
N ALA A 267 6.59 17.52 -15.88
CA ALA A 267 6.77 16.23 -16.56
C ALA A 267 6.40 15.09 -15.62
N LEU A 268 5.75 14.05 -16.14
CA LEU A 268 5.38 12.85 -15.39
C LEU A 268 6.25 11.67 -15.79
N HIS A 269 6.93 11.09 -14.80
CA HIS A 269 7.83 9.97 -14.98
C HIS A 269 7.31 8.74 -14.23
N ILE A 270 7.23 7.61 -14.92
CA ILE A 270 6.95 6.29 -14.34
C ILE A 270 8.23 5.46 -14.40
N ILE A 271 8.69 4.99 -13.24
CA ILE A 271 9.85 4.11 -13.11
C ILE A 271 9.42 2.66 -13.37
N GLY A 272 8.28 2.28 -12.82
CA GLY A 272 7.69 0.96 -12.97
C GLY A 272 6.30 0.92 -12.36
N LEU A 273 5.63 -0.22 -12.51
CA LEU A 273 4.32 -0.47 -11.96
C LEU A 273 4.19 -1.96 -11.61
N GLY A 274 3.30 -2.25 -10.66
CA GLY A 274 3.00 -3.61 -10.22
C GLY A 274 1.53 -3.76 -9.87
N VAL A 275 1.06 -5.00 -9.81
CA VAL A 275 -0.30 -5.34 -9.37
C VAL A 275 -0.19 -5.85 -7.94
N ARG A 276 -0.94 -5.23 -7.01
CA ARG A 276 -0.98 -5.69 -5.62
C ARG A 276 -1.81 -6.98 -5.53
N PRO A 277 -1.28 -8.06 -4.92
CA PRO A 277 -2.00 -9.32 -4.84
C PRO A 277 -3.28 -9.22 -4.01
N MET A 278 -4.26 -10.05 -4.38
CA MET A 278 -5.47 -10.30 -3.59
C MET A 278 -5.18 -10.95 -2.23
N THR A 279 -6.16 -10.89 -1.33
CA THR A 279 -6.08 -11.52 0.00
C THR A 279 -6.62 -12.94 -0.04
N VAL A 280 -7.47 -13.27 -1.01
CA VAL A 280 -7.89 -14.64 -1.32
C VAL A 280 -6.68 -15.48 -1.72
N THR A 281 -6.59 -16.65 -1.13
CA THR A 281 -5.60 -17.68 -1.45
C THR A 281 -6.28 -19.05 -1.59
N GLY A 282 -5.62 -19.97 -2.30
CA GLY A 282 -6.21 -21.27 -2.64
C GLY A 282 -7.27 -21.18 -3.74
N SER A 283 -8.07 -22.23 -3.91
CA SER A 283 -9.14 -22.30 -4.91
C SER A 283 -10.24 -23.28 -4.51
N GLY A 284 -11.45 -23.11 -5.07
CA GLY A 284 -12.58 -24.00 -4.80
C GLY A 284 -12.96 -24.05 -3.32
N SER A 285 -13.25 -25.24 -2.80
CA SER A 285 -13.69 -25.43 -1.40
C SER A 285 -12.58 -25.26 -0.36
N SER A 286 -11.33 -25.03 -0.77
CA SER A 286 -10.19 -24.76 0.13
C SER A 286 -9.70 -23.31 0.03
N ALA A 287 -10.47 -22.43 -0.60
CA ALA A 287 -10.13 -21.02 -0.68
C ALA A 287 -10.28 -20.34 0.70
N GLN A 288 -9.30 -19.51 1.05
CA GLN A 288 -9.22 -18.79 2.32
C GLN A 288 -8.90 -17.31 2.06
N HIS A 289 -9.16 -16.44 3.02
CA HIS A 289 -8.66 -15.07 3.03
C HIS A 289 -7.51 -14.92 4.00
N TRP A 290 -6.50 -14.15 3.62
CA TRP A 290 -5.57 -13.55 4.57
C TRP A 290 -6.21 -12.34 5.23
N VAL A 291 -6.41 -12.41 6.53
CA VAL A 291 -6.99 -11.34 7.33
C VAL A 291 -5.95 -10.83 8.30
N GLY A 292 -5.72 -9.52 8.31
CA GLY A 292 -4.85 -8.91 9.30
C GLY A 292 -5.45 -9.11 10.69
N THR A 293 -4.67 -9.61 11.62
CA THR A 293 -5.09 -9.77 13.03
C THR A 293 -4.36 -8.82 13.99
N TRP A 294 -3.28 -8.21 13.53
CA TRP A 294 -2.49 -7.21 14.24
C TRP A 294 -1.74 -6.37 13.20
N ALA A 295 -1.58 -5.07 13.45
CA ALA A 295 -0.79 -4.18 12.59
C ALA A 295 -0.14 -3.06 13.41
N SER A 296 0.89 -2.45 12.83
CA SER A 296 1.52 -1.24 13.34
C SER A 296 2.04 -0.39 12.18
N VAL A 297 1.89 0.92 12.30
CA VAL A 297 2.31 1.90 11.29
C VAL A 297 3.83 1.95 11.12
N GLN A 298 4.27 2.61 10.04
CA GLN A 298 5.69 2.98 9.86
C GLN A 298 5.81 4.49 9.85
N ASP A 299 6.51 5.02 10.85
CA ASP A 299 6.66 6.45 11.08
C ASP A 299 7.93 7.00 10.42
N THR A 300 7.90 8.32 10.18
CA THR A 300 9.09 9.04 9.70
C THR A 300 10.19 9.01 10.76
N ASP A 301 9.83 9.15 12.02
CA ASP A 301 10.75 9.06 13.14
C ASP A 301 11.26 7.62 13.32
N LYS A 302 12.52 7.50 13.73
CA LYS A 302 13.16 6.22 13.97
C LYS A 302 12.88 5.76 15.39
N VAL A 303 12.94 4.45 15.64
CA VAL A 303 12.85 3.92 16.99
C VAL A 303 13.95 4.55 17.87
N GLN A 304 13.55 5.10 19.01
CA GLN A 304 14.45 5.70 19.99
C GLN A 304 14.61 4.81 21.23
N LEU A 305 15.66 5.05 21.99
CA LEU A 305 15.81 4.64 23.37
C LEU A 305 15.00 5.61 24.27
N SER A 306 14.67 5.19 25.49
CA SER A 306 13.94 6.01 26.48
C SER A 306 14.63 7.32 26.86
N ASN A 307 15.92 7.47 26.55
CA ASN A 307 16.67 8.71 26.72
C ASN A 307 16.61 9.66 25.50
N GLY A 308 15.82 9.32 24.48
CA GLY A 308 15.64 10.10 23.25
C GLY A 308 16.74 9.93 22.19
N SER A 309 17.71 9.04 22.40
CA SER A 309 18.73 8.74 21.38
C SER A 309 18.29 7.61 20.45
N THR A 310 18.79 7.60 19.21
CA THR A 310 18.36 6.63 18.20
C THR A 310 18.77 5.22 18.57
N ALA A 311 17.81 4.29 18.53
CA ALA A 311 18.05 2.90 18.82
C ALA A 311 18.80 2.23 17.66
N ALA A 312 19.81 1.43 18.03
CA ALA A 312 20.56 0.61 17.10
C ALA A 312 20.52 -0.86 17.54
N VAL A 313 20.72 -1.76 16.59
CA VAL A 313 20.87 -3.19 16.81
C VAL A 313 22.02 -3.71 15.96
N ASN A 314 22.85 -4.62 16.50
CA ASN A 314 23.99 -5.16 15.76
C ASN A 314 24.12 -6.66 15.95
N SER A 315 23.84 -7.44 14.91
CA SER A 315 24.00 -8.89 14.89
C SER A 315 23.23 -9.61 16.02
N GLN A 316 22.11 -9.04 16.44
CA GLN A 316 21.24 -9.54 17.51
C GLN A 316 19.88 -9.96 16.94
N THR A 317 19.15 -10.73 17.74
CA THR A 317 17.76 -11.10 17.48
C THR A 317 16.83 -10.17 18.24
N LEU A 318 15.98 -9.44 17.53
CA LEU A 318 14.83 -8.75 18.10
C LEU A 318 13.71 -9.76 18.33
N ARG A 319 12.99 -9.69 19.44
CA ARG A 319 11.80 -10.49 19.72
C ARG A 319 10.67 -9.56 20.16
N ILE A 320 9.64 -9.50 19.35
CA ILE A 320 8.54 -8.53 19.42
C ILE A 320 7.26 -9.30 19.77
N PRO A 321 6.63 -9.03 20.92
CA PRO A 321 5.29 -9.53 21.21
C PRO A 321 4.25 -8.73 20.42
N ALA A 322 3.25 -9.42 19.91
CA ALA A 322 2.09 -8.84 19.23
C ALA A 322 0.82 -9.53 19.74
N HIS A 323 -0.08 -8.76 20.34
CA HIS A 323 -1.36 -9.27 20.85
C HIS A 323 -2.40 -9.30 19.73
N VAL A 324 -2.82 -10.49 19.32
CA VAL A 324 -3.64 -10.65 18.10
C VAL A 324 -5.14 -10.58 18.41
N SER A 325 -5.91 -9.88 17.57
CA SER A 325 -7.37 -9.80 17.72
C SER A 325 -8.09 -11.13 17.46
N ILE A 326 -7.87 -11.75 16.29
CA ILE A 326 -8.48 -13.02 15.87
C ILE A 326 -7.44 -14.15 15.80
N GLY A 327 -7.94 -15.39 15.91
CA GLY A 327 -7.13 -16.59 15.76
C GLY A 327 -7.11 -17.11 14.32
N THR A 328 -6.34 -18.18 14.10
CA THR A 328 -6.35 -18.91 12.83
C THR A 328 -7.58 -19.81 12.71
N ASP A 329 -8.03 -20.05 11.47
CA ASP A 329 -9.02 -21.09 11.19
C ASP A 329 -8.44 -22.53 11.28
N SER A 330 -9.20 -23.54 10.84
CA SER A 330 -8.76 -24.94 10.84
C SER A 330 -7.51 -25.22 9.99
N GLY A 331 -7.18 -24.34 9.04
CA GLY A 331 -5.95 -24.42 8.26
C GLY A 331 -4.72 -23.96 9.04
N ASN A 332 -4.90 -23.25 10.15
CA ASN A 332 -3.84 -22.73 11.02
C ASN A 332 -2.80 -21.87 10.27
N GLY A 333 -3.20 -21.16 9.21
CA GLY A 333 -2.27 -20.37 8.39
C GLY A 333 -1.96 -19.03 9.04
N ALA A 334 -0.67 -18.71 9.18
CA ALA A 334 -0.20 -17.39 9.61
C ALA A 334 0.93 -16.90 8.68
N ARG A 335 1.07 -15.58 8.54
CA ARG A 335 2.21 -14.94 7.85
C ARG A 335 2.56 -13.61 8.49
N ILE A 336 3.83 -13.23 8.38
CA ILE A 336 4.38 -12.02 9.00
C ILE A 336 4.73 -10.99 7.91
N ARG A 337 4.34 -9.74 8.15
CA ARG A 337 4.64 -8.61 7.28
C ARG A 337 5.68 -7.71 7.94
N LEU A 338 6.74 -7.45 7.20
CA LEU A 338 7.87 -6.61 7.60
C LEU A 338 7.96 -5.42 6.65
N SER A 339 8.34 -4.27 7.19
CA SER A 339 8.50 -3.04 6.41
C SER A 339 9.80 -2.31 6.75
N ASN A 340 10.40 -1.76 5.70
CA ASN A 340 11.49 -0.80 5.75
C ASN A 340 11.07 0.48 5.00
N ALA A 341 9.76 0.75 4.93
CA ALA A 341 9.17 1.84 4.14
C ALA A 341 9.72 3.22 4.51
N MET A 342 10.01 3.46 5.78
CA MET A 342 10.59 4.72 6.26
C MET A 342 12.11 4.59 6.54
N GLY A 343 12.73 3.48 6.15
CA GLY A 343 14.17 3.25 6.30
C GLY A 343 14.99 3.96 5.23
N ALA A 344 16.22 4.36 5.57
CA ALA A 344 17.14 5.02 4.64
C ALA A 344 18.13 4.05 3.96
N THR A 345 18.29 2.84 4.50
CA THR A 345 19.21 1.80 3.99
C THR A 345 18.57 0.43 4.04
N PRO A 346 19.04 -0.55 3.24
CA PRO A 346 18.54 -1.91 3.29
C PRO A 346 18.78 -2.56 4.64
N VAL A 347 17.78 -3.30 5.12
CA VAL A 347 17.92 -4.20 6.27
C VAL A 347 17.93 -5.65 5.79
N THR A 348 18.80 -6.47 6.35
CA THR A 348 18.83 -7.91 6.08
C THR A 348 18.52 -8.68 7.35
N PHE A 349 17.60 -9.64 7.26
CA PHE A 349 17.35 -10.62 8.30
C PHE A 349 17.88 -11.98 7.85
N HIS A 350 18.80 -12.62 8.60
CA HIS A 350 19.32 -13.96 8.21
C HIS A 350 18.39 -15.10 8.62
N ALA A 351 17.58 -14.85 9.64
CA ALA A 351 16.61 -15.78 10.15
C ALA A 351 15.45 -15.00 10.77
N ALA A 352 14.25 -15.54 10.66
CA ALA A 352 13.10 -15.07 11.38
C ALA A 352 12.26 -16.26 11.86
N SER A 353 11.51 -16.07 12.93
CA SER A 353 10.61 -17.10 13.48
C SER A 353 9.38 -16.49 14.13
N VAL A 354 8.38 -17.33 14.35
CA VAL A 354 7.14 -16.98 15.05
C VAL A 354 6.79 -18.06 16.07
N ALA A 355 6.30 -17.66 17.25
CA ALA A 355 5.84 -18.58 18.29
C ALA A 355 4.68 -17.98 19.08
N LEU A 356 3.91 -18.80 19.80
CA LEU A 356 3.03 -18.29 20.86
C LEU A 356 3.85 -17.94 22.10
N GLN A 357 3.49 -16.85 22.78
CA GLN A 357 4.05 -16.51 24.10
C GLN A 357 3.54 -17.50 25.15
N ASP A 358 4.41 -17.89 26.08
CA ASP A 358 4.02 -18.63 27.27
C ASP A 358 3.23 -17.71 28.22
N THR A 359 1.99 -18.05 28.53
CA THR A 359 1.10 -17.20 29.34
C THR A 359 1.43 -17.21 30.84
N THR A 360 2.26 -18.15 31.29
CA THR A 360 2.68 -18.26 32.70
C THR A 360 4.00 -17.55 32.95
N ALA A 361 4.99 -17.75 32.08
CA ALA A 361 6.30 -17.11 32.16
C ALA A 361 6.30 -15.70 31.55
N ALA A 362 5.45 -15.45 30.55
CA ALA A 362 5.32 -14.19 29.81
C ALA A 362 6.66 -13.69 29.22
N GLY A 363 6.71 -12.40 28.87
CA GLY A 363 7.89 -11.73 28.32
C GLY A 363 8.40 -12.38 27.04
N ALA A 364 9.69 -12.67 26.95
CA ALA A 364 10.31 -13.30 25.78
C ALA A 364 10.17 -14.84 25.72
N THR A 365 9.48 -15.48 26.67
CA THR A 365 9.38 -16.95 26.71
C THR A 365 8.30 -17.44 25.76
N ALA A 366 8.65 -18.34 24.85
CA ALA A 366 7.69 -19.00 23.96
C ALA A 366 7.06 -20.22 24.63
N ALA A 367 5.80 -20.51 24.32
CA ALA A 367 5.07 -21.67 24.82
C ALA A 367 5.55 -23.00 24.20
N ALA A 368 6.19 -22.93 23.02
CA ALA A 368 6.70 -24.07 22.28
C ALA A 368 7.95 -23.67 21.46
N ALA A 369 8.49 -24.63 20.70
CA ALA A 369 9.56 -24.35 19.74
C ALA A 369 9.07 -23.34 18.67
N PRO A 370 9.81 -22.23 18.43
CA PRO A 370 9.46 -21.28 17.38
C PRO A 370 9.45 -21.91 15.99
N VAL A 371 8.49 -21.52 15.16
CA VAL A 371 8.36 -21.92 13.76
C VAL A 371 9.20 -20.96 12.90
N THR A 372 10.12 -21.50 12.11
CA THR A 372 10.95 -20.70 11.18
C THR A 372 10.08 -20.08 10.09
N LEU A 373 10.34 -18.81 9.80
CA LEU A 373 9.75 -18.08 8.67
C LEU A 373 10.69 -18.15 7.47
N THR A 374 10.11 -18.24 6.27
CA THR A 374 10.82 -18.09 5.00
C THR A 374 10.21 -16.95 4.19
N PHE A 375 10.93 -16.48 3.18
CA PHE A 375 10.53 -15.42 2.26
C PHE A 375 10.86 -15.90 0.85
N ASN A 376 9.83 -16.24 0.06
CA ASN A 376 10.00 -16.86 -1.24
C ASN A 376 10.90 -18.11 -1.20
N GLY A 377 10.70 -18.94 -0.17
CA GLY A 377 11.45 -20.17 0.11
C GLY A 377 12.82 -19.97 0.78
N SER A 378 13.29 -18.73 0.99
CA SER A 378 14.56 -18.43 1.63
C SER A 378 14.40 -18.12 3.13
N PRO A 379 15.26 -18.63 4.03
CA PRO A 379 15.22 -18.25 5.45
C PRO A 379 15.71 -16.81 5.71
N SER A 380 16.36 -16.19 4.71
CA SER A 380 16.86 -14.82 4.77
C SER A 380 16.18 -13.92 3.75
N VAL A 381 15.98 -12.65 4.13
CA VAL A 381 15.42 -11.61 3.27
C VAL A 381 16.18 -10.30 3.47
N THR A 382 16.41 -9.58 2.38
CA THR A 382 16.90 -8.19 2.38
C THR A 382 15.78 -7.28 1.91
N ILE A 383 15.38 -6.34 2.75
CA ILE A 383 14.33 -5.35 2.45
C ILE A 383 15.03 -4.02 2.13
N PRO A 384 14.92 -3.49 0.90
CA PRO A 384 15.52 -2.20 0.56
C PRO A 384 14.82 -1.05 1.28
N ALA A 385 15.43 0.15 1.26
CA ALA A 385 14.77 1.37 1.71
C ALA A 385 13.45 1.58 0.94
N GLY A 386 12.40 1.98 1.64
CA GLY A 386 11.06 2.11 1.05
C GLY A 386 10.31 0.79 0.87
N GLY A 387 10.98 -0.35 1.03
CA GLY A 387 10.45 -1.67 0.69
C GLY A 387 9.71 -2.39 1.81
N ASP A 388 8.96 -3.42 1.41
CA ASP A 388 8.26 -4.36 2.30
C ASP A 388 8.59 -5.81 1.96
N ALA A 389 8.37 -6.72 2.92
CA ALA A 389 8.43 -8.16 2.72
C ALA A 389 7.31 -8.86 3.49
N THR A 390 6.74 -9.91 2.88
CA THR A 390 5.78 -10.80 3.56
C THR A 390 6.36 -12.20 3.57
N SER A 391 6.31 -12.88 4.72
CA SER A 391 6.79 -14.25 4.83
C SER A 391 5.91 -15.21 4.03
N ASP A 392 6.47 -16.34 3.65
CA ASP A 392 5.68 -17.47 3.20
C ASP A 392 4.74 -17.93 4.35
N PRO A 393 3.58 -18.52 4.01
CA PRO A 393 2.66 -19.05 5.01
C PRO A 393 3.30 -20.13 5.90
N VAL A 394 3.02 -20.08 7.19
CA VAL A 394 3.36 -21.13 8.16
C VAL A 394 2.12 -21.70 8.84
N THR A 395 2.22 -22.94 9.31
CA THR A 395 1.18 -23.57 10.13
C THR A 395 1.46 -23.26 11.60
N LEU A 396 0.62 -22.43 12.21
CA LEU A 396 0.67 -22.06 13.63
C LEU A 396 -0.77 -21.91 14.14
N THR A 397 -1.18 -22.73 15.10
CA THR A 397 -2.49 -22.57 15.74
C THR A 397 -2.45 -21.35 16.66
N VAL A 398 -3.17 -20.29 16.29
CA VAL A 398 -3.29 -19.07 17.10
C VAL A 398 -4.72 -18.98 17.62
N GLN A 399 -4.88 -18.88 18.95
CA GLN A 399 -6.18 -18.59 19.54
C GLN A 399 -6.47 -17.08 19.43
N PRO A 400 -7.75 -16.66 19.32
CA PRO A 400 -8.09 -15.24 19.46
C PRO A 400 -7.51 -14.67 20.77
N GLN A 401 -7.06 -13.41 20.76
CA GLN A 401 -6.47 -12.74 21.93
C GLN A 401 -5.16 -13.38 22.43
N ALA A 402 -4.49 -14.20 21.61
CA ALA A 402 -3.18 -14.72 21.97
C ALA A 402 -2.07 -13.69 21.69
N THR A 403 -0.99 -13.75 22.47
CA THR A 403 0.24 -13.01 22.15
C THR A 403 1.18 -13.88 21.32
N VAL A 404 1.55 -13.38 20.15
CA VAL A 404 2.52 -14.00 19.24
C VAL A 404 3.88 -13.31 19.41
N LEU A 405 4.96 -14.09 19.47
CA LEU A 405 6.33 -13.62 19.51
C LEU A 405 6.94 -13.74 18.11
N VAL A 406 7.25 -12.61 17.48
CA VAL A 406 8.00 -12.56 16.21
C VAL A 406 9.47 -12.30 16.53
N SER A 407 10.36 -13.18 16.09
CA SER A 407 11.81 -13.00 16.26
C SER A 407 12.49 -12.70 14.92
N LEU A 408 13.30 -11.64 14.88
CA LEU A 408 14.01 -11.16 13.69
C LEU A 408 15.51 -11.08 14.01
N GLN A 409 16.32 -11.95 13.40
CA GLN A 409 17.77 -11.85 13.49
C GLN A 409 18.25 -10.79 12.50
N VAL A 410 18.83 -9.70 12.99
CA VAL A 410 19.37 -8.62 12.14
C VAL A 410 20.79 -8.95 11.72
N HIS A 411 21.09 -8.84 10.42
CA HIS A 411 22.44 -8.96 9.92
C HIS A 411 23.24 -7.67 10.13
N GLY A 412 24.42 -7.79 10.73
CA GLY A 412 25.31 -6.65 10.88
C GLY A 412 24.67 -5.56 11.72
N GLU A 413 25.03 -4.31 11.46
CA GLU A 413 24.53 -3.16 12.19
C GLU A 413 23.37 -2.49 11.46
N ALA A 414 22.29 -2.25 12.19
CA ALA A 414 21.23 -1.32 11.82
C ALA A 414 21.28 -0.13 12.80
N PRO A 415 21.93 0.99 12.43
CA PRO A 415 22.19 2.11 13.33
C PRO A 415 20.95 2.97 13.60
N ALA A 416 19.92 2.83 12.77
CA ALA A 416 18.62 3.48 12.96
C ALA A 416 17.53 2.57 12.38
N MET A 417 16.60 2.14 13.22
CA MET A 417 15.53 1.24 12.81
C MET A 417 14.26 2.03 12.47
N PRO A 418 13.67 1.88 11.27
CA PRO A 418 12.30 2.31 11.02
C PRO A 418 11.31 1.43 11.79
N GLY A 419 10.10 1.95 11.97
CA GLY A 419 9.07 1.31 12.76
C GLY A 419 8.03 2.32 13.20
N HIS A 420 7.21 1.93 14.16
CA HIS A 420 6.34 2.84 14.88
C HIS A 420 7.12 3.41 16.07
N SER A 421 7.38 4.72 16.08
CA SER A 421 8.36 5.34 16.99
C SER A 421 7.88 5.42 18.45
N VAL A 422 6.59 5.24 18.69
CA VAL A 422 5.90 5.48 19.97
C VAL A 422 5.01 4.29 20.40
N ALA A 423 5.16 3.12 19.79
CA ALA A 423 4.32 1.93 19.97
C ALA A 423 4.20 1.37 21.40
N ARG A 424 5.01 1.85 22.35
CA ARG A 424 5.12 1.37 23.75
C ARG A 424 5.17 -0.16 23.93
N THR A 425 5.56 -0.90 22.89
CA THR A 425 5.59 -2.37 22.90
C THR A 425 6.91 -2.85 23.52
N PRO A 426 6.90 -3.81 24.47
CA PRO A 426 8.10 -4.29 25.13
C PRO A 426 8.94 -5.21 24.23
N VAL A 427 9.82 -4.60 23.44
CA VAL A 427 10.76 -5.31 22.56
C VAL A 427 11.88 -5.96 23.39
N TRP A 428 12.26 -7.18 23.03
CA TRP A 428 13.40 -7.88 23.62
C TRP A 428 14.53 -8.01 22.60
N VAL A 429 15.77 -7.90 23.07
CA VAL A 429 16.96 -8.09 22.24
C VAL A 429 17.82 -9.21 22.81
N SER A 430 18.39 -10.04 21.95
CA SER A 430 19.30 -11.10 22.38
C SER A 430 20.74 -10.61 22.62
N ASP A 431 21.62 -11.51 23.05
CA ASP A 431 23.05 -11.39 22.79
C ASP A 431 23.35 -11.32 21.27
N HIS A 432 24.61 -11.03 20.89
CA HIS A 432 25.04 -10.89 19.49
C HIS A 432 25.07 -12.23 18.73
N ALA A 433 23.93 -12.91 18.68
CA ALA A 433 23.75 -14.22 18.06
C ALA A 433 22.33 -14.38 17.49
N ASN A 434 22.19 -15.38 16.62
CA ASN A 434 20.89 -15.84 16.16
C ASN A 434 20.21 -16.66 17.27
N ARG A 435 19.15 -16.11 17.88
CA ARG A 435 18.33 -16.75 18.92
C ARG A 435 16.89 -17.01 18.47
N THR A 436 16.61 -16.93 17.17
CA THR A 436 15.25 -17.10 16.61
C THR A 436 14.63 -18.45 16.98
N SER A 437 15.42 -19.49 17.23
CA SER A 437 14.93 -20.81 17.67
C SER A 437 14.74 -20.97 19.19
N ASP A 438 15.15 -20.00 20.00
CA ASP A 438 15.18 -20.17 21.46
C ASP A 438 13.77 -20.06 22.04
N THR A 439 13.31 -21.11 22.73
CA THR A 439 12.04 -21.06 23.48
C THR A 439 12.17 -20.25 24.77
N ALA A 440 13.28 -20.42 25.50
CA ALA A 440 13.52 -19.77 26.78
C ALA A 440 14.00 -18.32 26.61
N ALA A 441 13.60 -17.44 27.53
CA ALA A 441 14.01 -16.03 27.54
C ALA A 441 15.45 -15.78 28.03
N ALA A 442 16.21 -16.80 28.41
CA ALA A 442 17.50 -16.64 29.12
C ALA A 442 18.55 -15.80 28.38
N HIS A 443 18.46 -15.69 27.05
CA HIS A 443 19.36 -14.91 26.22
C HIS A 443 18.78 -13.57 25.76
N TYR A 444 17.56 -13.25 26.20
CA TYR A 444 16.85 -12.03 25.85
C TYR A 444 16.84 -11.06 27.03
N THR A 445 17.08 -9.79 26.72
CA THR A 445 16.94 -8.67 27.65
C THR A 445 15.90 -7.71 27.09
N GLN A 446 14.96 -7.26 27.93
CA GLN A 446 14.00 -6.24 27.51
C GLN A 446 14.74 -4.94 27.21
N THR A 447 14.44 -4.33 26.07
CA THR A 447 15.07 -3.08 25.65
C THR A 447 14.41 -1.90 26.36
N THR A 448 15.05 -0.74 26.26
CA THR A 448 14.45 0.55 26.61
C THR A 448 13.93 1.27 25.37
N TYR A 449 13.51 0.53 24.33
CA TYR A 449 13.00 1.16 23.11
C TYR A 449 11.65 1.82 23.39
N ALA A 450 11.46 3.03 22.85
CA ALA A 450 10.19 3.74 22.88
C ALA A 450 9.28 3.37 21.69
N GLY A 451 9.69 2.43 20.83
CA GLY A 451 8.98 2.09 19.60
C GLY A 451 9.22 0.65 19.13
N LEU A 452 8.48 0.26 18.09
CA LEU A 452 8.41 -1.08 17.53
C LEU A 452 9.06 -1.11 16.13
N PRO A 453 10.21 -1.78 15.96
CA PRO A 453 10.94 -1.80 14.70
C PRO A 453 10.42 -2.86 13.72
N TYR A 454 10.38 -2.52 12.43
CA TYR A 454 10.19 -3.38 11.25
C TYR A 454 8.90 -4.20 11.11
N LEU A 455 8.27 -4.65 12.19
CA LEU A 455 7.05 -5.47 12.12
C LEU A 455 5.84 -4.58 11.80
N SER A 456 5.20 -4.79 10.65
CA SER A 456 4.10 -3.96 10.17
C SER A 456 2.74 -4.66 10.18
N GLY A 457 2.72 -5.99 10.25
CA GLY A 457 1.47 -6.74 10.33
C GLY A 457 1.63 -8.24 10.54
N ILE A 458 0.56 -8.86 11.01
CA ILE A 458 0.40 -10.31 11.13
C ILE A 458 -0.95 -10.66 10.51
N ASP A 459 -0.95 -11.56 9.54
CA ASP A 459 -2.18 -12.07 8.93
C ASP A 459 -2.41 -13.53 9.30
N VAL A 460 -3.68 -13.91 9.43
CA VAL A 460 -4.15 -15.28 9.63
C VAL A 460 -5.11 -15.70 8.53
N THR A 461 -5.23 -17.00 8.27
CA THR A 461 -6.22 -17.51 7.32
C THR A 461 -7.61 -17.63 7.95
N THR A 462 -8.63 -17.18 7.23
CA THR A 462 -10.05 -17.40 7.53
C THR A 462 -10.76 -18.05 6.34
N SER A 463 -11.86 -18.77 6.58
CA SER A 463 -12.62 -19.43 5.50
C SER A 463 -13.35 -18.40 4.62
N THR A 464 -13.27 -18.56 3.30
CA THR A 464 -14.05 -17.77 2.33
C THR A 464 -15.57 -17.96 2.46
N SER A 465 -16.04 -19.04 3.08
CA SER A 465 -17.47 -19.31 3.26
C SER A 465 -18.10 -18.50 4.41
N ASN A 466 -17.27 -17.91 5.27
CA ASN A 466 -17.68 -17.05 6.37
C ASN A 466 -16.56 -16.02 6.58
N PRO A 467 -16.34 -15.12 5.60
CA PRO A 467 -15.13 -14.32 5.52
C PRO A 467 -15.15 -13.23 6.57
N THR A 468 -14.37 -13.46 7.62
CA THR A 468 -13.97 -12.42 8.55
C THR A 468 -13.07 -11.40 7.83
N GLY A 469 -13.40 -10.11 7.83
CA GLY A 469 -12.51 -9.03 7.37
C GLY A 469 -11.66 -8.41 8.47
N SER A 470 -11.07 -7.26 8.19
CA SER A 470 -10.43 -6.42 9.20
C SER A 470 -11.00 -5.00 9.25
N LEU A 471 -11.03 -4.45 10.46
CA LEU A 471 -11.21 -3.05 10.81
C LEU A 471 -9.84 -2.41 10.98
N VAL A 472 -9.55 -1.36 10.22
CA VAL A 472 -8.39 -0.50 10.45
C VAL A 472 -8.80 0.73 11.23
N LEU A 473 -8.14 0.98 12.36
CA LEU A 473 -8.26 2.22 13.12
C LEU A 473 -7.18 3.17 12.63
N TYR A 474 -7.53 4.10 11.75
CA TYR A 474 -6.60 5.03 11.14
C TYR A 474 -6.74 6.40 11.80
N GLY A 475 -5.67 6.88 12.45
CA GLY A 475 -5.82 8.10 13.23
C GLY A 475 -4.55 8.66 13.84
N ASP A 476 -4.71 9.82 14.45
CA ASP A 476 -3.65 10.49 15.20
C ASP A 476 -3.54 9.91 16.63
N GLN A 477 -3.05 10.71 17.59
CA GLN A 477 -3.01 10.42 19.02
C GLN A 477 -4.35 9.99 19.66
N SER A 478 -5.48 10.15 18.95
CA SER A 478 -6.78 9.63 19.38
C SER A 478 -6.92 8.11 19.23
N VAL A 479 -6.17 7.50 18.30
CA VAL A 479 -6.06 6.05 18.11
C VAL A 479 -4.81 5.52 18.79
N ASN A 480 -3.71 6.28 18.70
CA ASN A 480 -2.44 5.92 19.30
C ASN A 480 -2.44 6.17 20.82
N GLY A 481 -1.86 5.25 21.58
CA GLY A 481 -1.86 5.23 23.04
C GLY A 481 -0.70 6.02 23.62
N ASP A 482 -0.71 7.36 23.47
CA ASP A 482 0.46 8.18 23.79
C ASP A 482 0.87 8.11 25.29
N THR A 483 -0.03 7.67 26.17
CA THR A 483 0.15 7.71 27.64
C THR A 483 -0.35 6.51 28.42
N ALA A 484 -0.63 5.41 27.74
CA ALA A 484 -1.07 4.21 28.41
C ALA A 484 0.10 3.29 28.82
N SER A 485 -0.17 2.24 29.60
CA SER A 485 0.88 1.44 30.25
C SER A 485 1.90 0.82 29.26
N ASP A 486 3.17 0.69 29.66
CA ASP A 486 4.29 0.24 28.80
C ASP A 486 4.28 -1.27 28.45
N ASP A 487 3.12 -1.92 28.54
CA ASP A 487 2.96 -3.34 28.18
C ASP A 487 2.47 -3.57 26.73
N GLY A 488 2.17 -2.48 26.01
CA GLY A 488 1.76 -2.48 24.61
C GLY A 488 0.29 -2.84 24.35
N GLN A 489 -0.58 -2.91 25.37
CA GLN A 489 -1.98 -3.37 25.25
C GLN A 489 -3.04 -2.31 25.57
N HIS A 490 -2.71 -1.02 25.42
CA HIS A 490 -3.61 0.05 25.81
C HIS A 490 -3.85 1.09 24.71
N HIS A 491 -3.87 0.64 23.46
CA HIS A 491 -4.30 1.44 22.33
C HIS A 491 -5.81 1.29 22.13
N LEU A 492 -6.43 2.15 21.31
CA LEU A 492 -7.86 2.04 21.00
C LEU A 492 -8.22 0.67 20.40
N SER A 493 -7.31 0.04 19.65
CA SER A 493 -7.50 -1.32 19.11
C SER A 493 -7.71 -2.34 20.21
N ASP A 494 -6.93 -2.27 21.27
CA ASP A 494 -6.99 -3.21 22.40
C ASP A 494 -8.25 -2.95 23.22
N ALA A 495 -8.60 -1.67 23.43
CA ALA A 495 -9.83 -1.28 24.12
C ALA A 495 -11.09 -1.76 23.36
N ILE A 496 -11.17 -1.58 22.04
CA ILE A 496 -12.29 -2.08 21.21
C ILE A 496 -12.36 -3.60 21.26
N THR A 497 -11.23 -4.26 21.12
CA THR A 497 -11.13 -5.72 21.15
C THR A 497 -11.64 -6.27 22.50
N ASN A 498 -11.18 -5.69 23.61
CA ASN A 498 -11.65 -6.03 24.95
C ASN A 498 -13.13 -5.73 25.15
N ALA A 499 -13.63 -4.60 24.65
CA ALA A 499 -15.04 -4.25 24.75
C ALA A 499 -15.93 -5.25 24.00
N LEU A 500 -15.53 -5.68 22.79
CA LEU A 500 -16.26 -6.69 22.01
C LEU A 500 -16.29 -8.07 22.70
N VAL A 501 -15.21 -8.48 23.36
CA VAL A 501 -15.17 -9.75 24.11
C VAL A 501 -16.10 -9.71 25.32
N ASN A 502 -16.17 -8.56 25.99
CA ASN A 502 -16.93 -8.38 27.23
C ASN A 502 -18.36 -7.86 27.00
N ASP A 503 -18.76 -7.67 25.74
CA ASP A 503 -20.07 -7.15 25.38
C ASP A 503 -21.18 -8.17 25.76
N PRO A 504 -22.16 -7.79 26.61
CA PRO A 504 -23.27 -8.65 26.99
C PRO A 504 -24.31 -8.87 25.88
N HIS A 505 -24.29 -8.08 24.82
CA HIS A 505 -25.21 -8.18 23.67
C HIS A 505 -24.62 -8.98 22.50
N GLY A 506 -23.29 -9.09 22.44
CA GLY A 506 -22.54 -9.87 21.47
C GLY A 506 -22.41 -11.37 21.80
N ASP A 507 -21.61 -12.08 21.00
CA ASP A 507 -21.35 -13.51 21.19
C ASP A 507 -20.03 -13.81 21.94
N THR A 508 -19.55 -12.83 22.72
CA THR A 508 -18.32 -12.89 23.53
C THR A 508 -17.05 -13.20 22.73
N SER A 509 -17.02 -12.81 21.45
CA SER A 509 -15.87 -13.08 20.59
C SER A 509 -15.62 -11.99 19.54
N VAL A 510 -14.33 -11.79 19.23
CA VAL A 510 -13.92 -10.90 18.14
C VAL A 510 -13.99 -11.66 16.83
N LYS A 511 -14.85 -11.20 15.92
CA LYS A 511 -15.11 -11.85 14.63
C LYS A 511 -14.28 -11.30 13.48
N TYR A 512 -13.47 -10.28 13.71
CA TYR A 512 -12.70 -9.57 12.70
C TYR A 512 -11.40 -9.00 13.23
N GLY A 513 -10.43 -8.85 12.33
CA GLY A 513 -9.17 -8.22 12.66
C GLY A 513 -9.38 -6.79 13.14
N VAL A 514 -8.79 -6.41 14.27
CA VAL A 514 -8.75 -5.01 14.71
C VAL A 514 -7.30 -4.54 14.59
N LEU A 515 -7.06 -3.62 13.66
CA LEU A 515 -5.73 -3.20 13.23
C LEU A 515 -5.45 -1.77 13.68
N ASN A 516 -4.36 -1.58 14.41
CA ASN A 516 -3.92 -0.26 14.84
C ASN A 516 -3.09 0.41 13.73
N ALA A 517 -3.65 1.47 13.14
CA ALA A 517 -2.95 2.36 12.22
C ALA A 517 -2.88 3.81 12.79
N GLY A 518 -2.77 3.91 14.11
CA GLY A 518 -2.54 5.16 14.84
C GLY A 518 -1.08 5.63 14.80
N THR A 519 -0.84 6.93 14.77
CA THR A 519 0.50 7.56 14.82
C THR A 519 0.43 8.96 15.42
N ASP A 520 1.55 9.49 15.88
CA ASP A 520 1.67 10.91 16.28
C ASP A 520 2.08 11.81 15.10
N SER A 521 2.02 11.28 13.88
CA SER A 521 2.34 12.04 12.67
C SER A 521 1.26 13.08 12.34
N ASN A 522 1.71 14.30 12.06
CA ASN A 522 0.86 15.41 11.59
C ASN A 522 0.56 15.35 10.07
N SER A 523 0.60 14.17 9.44
CA SER A 523 0.48 14.02 7.99
C SER A 523 -0.40 12.85 7.56
N LEU A 524 -1.49 12.64 8.29
CA LEU A 524 -2.44 11.56 8.03
C LEU A 524 -3.52 11.93 7.01
N LEU A 525 -3.91 13.21 6.96
CA LEU A 525 -4.75 13.73 5.89
C LEU A 525 -3.95 13.79 4.58
N PRO A 526 -4.57 13.53 3.42
CA PRO A 526 -3.92 13.67 2.12
C PRO A 526 -3.25 15.04 1.96
N GLN A 527 -1.92 15.06 1.88
CA GLN A 527 -1.12 16.30 1.92
C GLN A 527 -1.15 17.09 0.61
N ILE A 528 -1.33 16.40 -0.50
CA ILE A 528 -1.50 17.00 -1.82
C ILE A 528 -2.60 16.25 -2.52
N THR A 529 -3.67 16.96 -2.88
CA THR A 529 -4.70 16.50 -3.79
C THR A 529 -5.04 17.63 -4.76
N ASN A 530 -5.53 17.29 -5.96
CA ASN A 530 -6.11 18.25 -6.89
C ASN A 530 -7.65 18.28 -6.82
N SER A 531 -8.24 17.27 -6.19
CA SER A 531 -9.68 17.10 -5.99
C SER A 531 -9.96 16.86 -4.52
N THR A 532 -11.13 17.30 -4.05
CA THR A 532 -11.67 16.90 -2.73
C THR A 532 -12.21 15.47 -2.72
N ASN A 533 -12.29 14.82 -3.89
CA ASN A 533 -12.69 13.43 -4.05
C ASN A 533 -11.67 12.66 -4.93
N PRO A 534 -10.43 12.44 -4.47
CA PRO A 534 -9.48 11.59 -5.17
C PRO A 534 -9.91 10.12 -5.07
N LEU A 535 -9.55 9.31 -6.07
CA LEU A 535 -9.81 7.86 -6.08
C LEU A 535 -8.53 7.04 -5.90
N ASN A 536 -7.41 7.54 -6.41
CA ASN A 536 -6.10 6.93 -6.18
C ASN A 536 -5.55 7.35 -4.81
N ALA A 537 -4.74 6.49 -4.18
CA ALA A 537 -4.15 6.76 -2.87
C ALA A 537 -2.64 6.96 -2.98
N LEU A 538 -2.12 7.81 -2.09
CA LEU A 538 -0.70 8.01 -1.82
C LEU A 538 -0.39 7.41 -0.44
N ASN A 539 0.89 7.40 -0.08
CA ASN A 539 1.27 7.15 1.30
C ASN A 539 0.99 8.39 2.18
N PRO A 540 0.65 8.20 3.46
CA PRO A 540 0.64 6.93 4.20
C PRO A 540 -0.63 6.08 4.07
N GLN A 541 -1.67 6.53 3.35
CA GLN A 541 -2.96 5.82 3.30
C GLN A 541 -2.82 4.39 2.76
N ASP A 542 -2.05 4.21 1.67
CA ASP A 542 -1.85 2.86 1.14
C ASP A 542 -1.07 1.98 2.13
N ARG A 543 0.14 2.41 2.49
CA ARG A 543 1.04 1.71 3.40
C ARG A 543 0.41 1.32 4.74
N ASN A 544 -0.42 2.17 5.31
CA ASN A 544 -0.97 1.94 6.64
C ASN A 544 -2.36 1.28 6.61
N VAL A 545 -3.14 1.44 5.53
CA VAL A 545 -4.51 0.94 5.43
C VAL A 545 -4.65 -0.11 4.33
N LEU A 546 -4.46 0.28 3.07
CA LEU A 546 -4.90 -0.53 1.92
C LEU A 546 -4.06 -1.79 1.69
N VAL A 547 -2.81 -1.80 2.16
CA VAL A 547 -1.96 -2.98 2.08
C VAL A 547 -2.28 -4.03 3.17
N GLN A 548 -3.12 -3.70 4.16
CA GLN A 548 -3.46 -4.60 5.26
C GLN A 548 -4.36 -5.77 4.80
N GLY A 549 -4.27 -6.90 5.50
CA GLY A 549 -4.98 -8.12 5.11
C GLY A 549 -6.51 -8.00 5.23
N ASN A 550 -7.20 -8.04 4.09
CA ASN A 550 -8.66 -8.09 3.95
C ASN A 550 -9.40 -6.95 4.67
N VAL A 551 -8.94 -5.72 4.49
CA VAL A 551 -9.62 -4.52 5.01
C VAL A 551 -11.02 -4.44 4.42
N ARG A 552 -12.01 -4.37 5.31
CA ARG A 552 -13.42 -4.16 4.97
C ARG A 552 -13.97 -2.88 5.54
N THR A 553 -13.43 -2.47 6.69
CA THR A 553 -13.87 -1.28 7.40
C THR A 553 -12.67 -0.45 7.80
N VAL A 554 -12.78 0.87 7.68
CA VAL A 554 -11.81 1.82 8.23
C VAL A 554 -12.55 2.78 9.15
N LEU A 555 -12.09 2.93 10.38
CA LEU A 555 -12.51 3.99 11.28
C LEU A 555 -11.43 5.07 11.28
N VAL A 556 -11.79 6.23 10.76
CA VAL A 556 -10.92 7.40 10.65
C VAL A 556 -11.14 8.32 11.84
N SER A 557 -10.11 8.50 12.66
CA SER A 557 -10.09 9.46 13.78
C SER A 557 -8.81 10.29 13.70
N THR A 558 -8.86 11.37 12.89
CA THR A 558 -7.72 12.24 12.61
C THR A 558 -8.19 13.68 12.45
N GLY A 559 -7.26 14.62 12.47
CA GLY A 559 -7.49 16.04 12.25
C GLY A 559 -7.22 16.89 13.49
N ALA A 560 -7.10 16.27 14.67
CA ALA A 560 -6.72 17.00 15.88
C ALA A 560 -5.31 17.58 15.73
N ALA A 561 -4.37 16.77 15.24
CA ALA A 561 -3.02 17.19 14.93
C ALA A 561 -2.97 18.33 13.89
N ASP A 562 -3.75 18.24 12.82
CA ASP A 562 -3.83 19.26 11.77
C ASP A 562 -4.35 20.60 12.32
N LEU A 563 -5.42 20.55 13.13
CA LEU A 563 -5.96 21.75 13.81
C LEU A 563 -4.95 22.36 14.78
N LEU A 564 -4.27 21.55 15.59
CA LEU A 564 -3.27 22.01 16.56
C LEU A 564 -2.05 22.66 15.88
N ASN A 565 -1.70 22.24 14.67
CA ASN A 565 -0.63 22.84 13.88
C ASN A 565 -1.08 24.02 13.01
N CYS A 566 -2.38 24.19 12.81
CA CYS A 566 -2.90 25.29 12.01
C CYS A 566 -2.79 26.62 12.77
N THR A 567 -2.16 27.61 12.13
CA THR A 567 -1.97 28.96 12.68
C THR A 567 -2.84 30.02 11.99
N SER A 568 -3.80 29.60 11.15
CA SER A 568 -4.72 30.50 10.45
C SER A 568 -5.94 30.84 11.32
N ASP A 569 -6.95 31.50 10.75
CA ASP A 569 -8.25 31.65 11.38
C ASP A 569 -9.03 30.32 11.43
N ALA A 570 -10.02 30.26 12.33
CA ALA A 570 -10.79 29.04 12.59
C ALA A 570 -11.46 28.45 11.34
N ASN A 571 -11.98 29.31 10.45
CA ASN A 571 -12.69 28.86 9.26
C ASN A 571 -11.73 28.23 8.24
N THR A 572 -10.56 28.84 8.05
CA THR A 572 -9.52 28.28 7.19
C THR A 572 -9.04 26.92 7.74
N CYS A 573 -8.72 26.84 9.03
CA CYS A 573 -8.28 25.59 9.65
C CYS A 573 -9.33 24.48 9.57
N ALA A 574 -10.60 24.80 9.81
CA ALA A 574 -11.70 23.84 9.68
C ALA A 574 -11.84 23.36 8.23
N THR A 575 -11.89 24.28 7.27
CA THR A 575 -12.05 23.96 5.84
C THR A 575 -10.95 23.02 5.33
N ASP A 576 -9.70 23.23 5.74
CA ASP A 576 -8.58 22.39 5.34
C ASP A 576 -8.74 20.95 5.86
N VAL A 577 -9.15 20.79 7.12
CA VAL A 577 -9.42 19.48 7.72
C VAL A 577 -10.65 18.81 7.11
N GLU A 578 -11.74 19.54 6.88
CA GLU A 578 -12.95 19.05 6.21
C GLU A 578 -12.63 18.51 4.81
N ASN A 579 -11.87 19.25 4.01
CA ASN A 579 -11.43 18.83 2.68
C ASN A 579 -10.52 17.60 2.73
N GLY A 580 -9.61 17.54 3.72
CA GLY A 580 -8.74 16.39 3.93
C GLY A 580 -9.52 15.13 4.30
N LEU A 581 -10.50 15.24 5.19
CA LEU A 581 -11.37 14.13 5.61
C LEU A 581 -12.25 13.64 4.45
N ALA A 582 -12.83 14.55 3.66
CA ALA A 582 -13.59 14.19 2.47
C ALA A 582 -12.71 13.48 1.42
N SER A 583 -11.48 13.97 1.23
CA SER A 583 -10.51 13.34 0.32
C SER A 583 -10.15 11.94 0.77
N LEU A 584 -9.93 11.74 2.08
CA LEU A 584 -9.62 10.46 2.67
C LEU A 584 -10.79 9.47 2.56
N ASP A 585 -12.03 9.91 2.84
CA ASP A 585 -13.24 9.09 2.66
C ASP A 585 -13.37 8.61 1.20
N SER A 586 -13.26 9.53 0.24
CA SER A 586 -13.34 9.23 -1.19
C SER A 586 -12.23 8.25 -1.63
N GLN A 587 -10.99 8.45 -1.17
CA GLN A 587 -9.88 7.57 -1.53
C GLN A 587 -10.13 6.15 -1.00
N LEU A 588 -10.38 6.00 0.30
CA LEU A 588 -10.49 4.69 0.93
C LEU A 588 -11.74 3.93 0.46
N SER A 589 -12.88 4.61 0.35
CA SER A 589 -14.14 4.00 -0.11
C SER A 589 -14.16 3.65 -1.60
N SER A 590 -13.17 4.05 -2.38
CA SER A 590 -13.04 3.65 -3.79
C SER A 590 -12.40 2.27 -3.98
N TYR A 591 -11.75 1.74 -2.92
CA TYR A 591 -11.14 0.41 -2.96
C TYR A 591 -12.18 -0.66 -2.66
N SER A 592 -12.07 -1.75 -3.40
CA SER A 592 -12.93 -2.92 -3.27
C SER A 592 -12.30 -3.93 -2.32
N THR A 593 -13.15 -4.51 -1.47
CA THR A 593 -12.83 -5.68 -0.67
C THR A 593 -12.79 -6.90 -1.58
N ASP A 594 -11.98 -7.88 -1.21
CA ASP A 594 -11.85 -9.14 -1.94
C ASP A 594 -12.90 -10.13 -1.43
N ASP A 595 -14.20 -9.92 -1.70
CA ASP A 595 -15.29 -10.79 -1.17
C ASP A 595 -15.49 -12.08 -1.98
N GLY A 596 -14.67 -12.27 -3.01
CA GLY A 596 -14.60 -13.49 -3.81
C GLY A 596 -15.17 -13.36 -5.23
N GLN A 597 -14.84 -14.37 -6.03
CA GLN A 597 -15.17 -14.45 -7.45
C GLN A 597 -16.25 -15.52 -7.65
N ILE A 598 -17.49 -15.09 -7.96
CA ILE A 598 -18.54 -16.04 -8.39
C ILE A 598 -18.40 -16.29 -9.89
N TYR A 599 -18.97 -17.39 -10.39
CA TYR A 599 -18.96 -17.69 -11.83
C TYR A 599 -20.39 -17.67 -12.37
N ILE A 600 -20.68 -16.73 -13.27
CA ILE A 600 -21.93 -16.67 -14.03
C ILE A 600 -21.61 -17.10 -15.47
N ASN A 601 -22.26 -18.15 -15.98
CA ASN A 601 -21.98 -18.71 -17.31
C ASN A 601 -20.49 -19.08 -17.55
N GLN A 602 -19.83 -19.64 -16.52
CA GLN A 602 -18.39 -19.95 -16.52
C GLN A 602 -17.47 -18.72 -16.66
N GLN A 603 -18.02 -17.50 -16.57
CA GLN A 603 -17.25 -16.27 -16.50
C GLN A 603 -17.16 -15.81 -15.06
N PRO A 604 -15.97 -15.40 -14.59
CA PRO A 604 -15.86 -14.79 -13.28
C PRO A 604 -16.64 -13.48 -13.24
N VAL A 605 -17.40 -13.31 -12.17
CA VAL A 605 -18.04 -12.07 -11.77
C VAL A 605 -17.56 -11.82 -10.35
N THR A 606 -16.74 -10.80 -10.17
CA THR A 606 -16.27 -10.45 -8.83
C THR A 606 -17.44 -9.86 -8.05
N ARG A 607 -17.70 -10.41 -6.86
CA ARG A 607 -18.59 -9.77 -5.90
C ARG A 607 -17.65 -9.00 -5.00
N ASN A 608 -17.68 -7.68 -5.08
CA ASN A 608 -16.92 -6.85 -4.17
C ASN A 608 -17.86 -5.85 -3.53
N SER A 609 -17.61 -5.59 -2.27
CA SER A 609 -18.11 -4.43 -1.56
C SER A 609 -17.01 -3.39 -1.58
N ASN A 610 -17.36 -2.11 -1.54
CA ASN A 610 -16.35 -1.10 -1.28
C ASN A 610 -15.97 -1.16 0.20
N ILE A 611 -14.75 -0.75 0.53
CA ILE A 611 -14.36 -0.52 1.92
C ILE A 611 -15.36 0.47 2.54
N THR A 612 -15.92 0.09 3.69
CA THR A 612 -16.79 0.96 4.46
C THR A 612 -15.94 1.87 5.32
N VAL A 613 -16.02 3.18 5.10
CA VAL A 613 -15.31 4.15 5.94
C VAL A 613 -16.27 4.76 6.94
N TYR A 614 -15.88 4.76 8.21
CA TYR A 614 -16.51 5.49 9.29
C TYR A 614 -15.59 6.63 9.69
N LEU A 615 -16.18 7.78 10.03
CA LEU A 615 -15.46 8.92 10.58
C LEU A 615 -15.76 9.04 12.06
N ALA A 616 -14.86 9.65 12.82
CA ALA A 616 -15.07 10.02 14.22
C ALA A 616 -15.06 11.54 14.39
N THR A 617 -15.91 12.08 15.26
CA THR A 617 -15.78 13.47 15.70
C THR A 617 -14.47 13.69 16.44
N ILE A 618 -13.86 14.86 16.27
CA ILE A 618 -12.60 15.24 16.89
C ILE A 618 -12.85 15.58 18.37
N ALA A 619 -12.25 14.79 19.26
CA ALA A 619 -12.36 14.97 20.70
C ALA A 619 -11.80 16.33 21.17
N PRO A 620 -12.27 16.87 22.31
CA PRO A 620 -11.76 18.13 22.83
C PRO A 620 -10.26 18.04 23.12
N PHE A 621 -9.53 19.13 22.88
CA PHE A 621 -8.09 19.18 23.14
C PHE A 621 -7.78 19.00 24.64
N THR A 622 -6.73 18.24 24.94
CA THR A 622 -6.32 17.94 26.32
C THR A 622 -5.36 19.00 26.86
N ALA A 623 -5.11 18.98 28.17
CA ALA A 623 -4.21 19.95 28.81
C ALA A 623 -2.74 19.81 28.34
N VAL A 624 -2.35 18.62 27.85
CA VAL A 624 -1.00 18.35 27.33
C VAL A 624 -0.85 18.76 25.86
N HIS A 625 -1.95 18.89 25.12
CA HIS A 625 -2.01 19.40 23.77
C HIS A 625 -2.98 20.59 23.69
N PRO A 626 -2.72 21.70 24.41
CA PRO A 626 -3.68 22.77 24.55
C PRO A 626 -3.89 23.52 23.23
N GLY A 627 -5.10 23.47 22.69
CA GLY A 627 -5.50 24.29 21.55
C GLY A 627 -5.72 25.75 21.93
N THR A 628 -5.51 26.65 20.98
CA THR A 628 -5.96 28.04 21.08
C THR A 628 -7.48 28.14 20.90
N ALA A 629 -8.07 29.28 21.28
CA ALA A 629 -9.50 29.53 21.05
C ALA A 629 -9.90 29.43 19.56
N ALA A 630 -9.01 29.79 18.63
CA ALA A 630 -9.28 29.66 17.19
C ALA A 630 -9.27 28.19 16.74
N GLN A 631 -8.35 27.38 17.27
CA GLN A 631 -8.27 25.95 16.98
C GLN A 631 -9.46 25.18 17.56
N GLU A 632 -9.90 25.55 18.77
CA GLU A 632 -11.10 24.97 19.38
C GLU A 632 -12.37 25.33 18.60
N ALA A 633 -12.50 26.59 18.17
CA ALA A 633 -13.61 27.01 17.31
C ALA A 633 -13.59 26.28 15.95
N ALA A 634 -12.40 26.01 15.39
CA ALA A 634 -12.27 25.20 14.18
C ALA A 634 -12.69 23.75 14.41
N ARG A 635 -12.29 23.15 15.54
CA ARG A 635 -12.70 21.79 15.93
C ARG A 635 -14.21 21.64 16.01
N GLU A 636 -14.89 22.61 16.64
CA GLU A 636 -16.36 22.63 16.72
C GLU A 636 -17.02 22.75 15.32
N GLN A 637 -16.43 23.52 14.41
CA GLN A 637 -16.89 23.63 13.01
C GLN A 637 -16.73 22.29 12.28
N VAL A 638 -15.56 21.65 12.37
CA VAL A 638 -15.32 20.33 11.77
C VAL A 638 -16.31 19.30 12.31
N ASN A 639 -16.56 19.27 13.62
CA ASN A 639 -17.52 18.33 14.20
C ASN A 639 -18.94 18.60 13.72
N THR A 640 -19.33 19.86 13.56
CA THR A 640 -20.63 20.23 12.98
C THR A 640 -20.73 19.77 11.52
N TYR A 641 -19.68 20.01 10.72
CA TYR A 641 -19.59 19.52 9.34
C TYR A 641 -19.73 18.00 9.28
N LEU A 642 -19.03 17.26 10.15
CA LEU A 642 -19.09 15.81 10.20
C LEU A 642 -20.50 15.31 10.51
N LEU A 643 -21.16 15.90 11.51
CA LEU A 643 -22.54 15.56 11.90
C LEU A 643 -23.54 15.81 10.77
N ASP A 644 -23.37 16.89 10.01
CA ASP A 644 -24.27 17.25 8.91
C ASP A 644 -24.07 16.41 7.64
N ASN A 645 -22.82 16.01 7.34
CA ASN A 645 -22.45 15.42 6.05
C ASN A 645 -22.27 13.89 6.06
N TYR A 646 -22.08 13.27 7.22
CA TYR A 646 -21.86 11.81 7.33
C TYR A 646 -22.90 11.08 8.22
N PRO A 647 -24.21 11.35 8.07
CA PRO A 647 -25.22 10.65 8.85
C PRO A 647 -25.18 9.16 8.54
N GLY A 648 -25.19 8.32 9.59
CA GLY A 648 -25.10 6.87 9.43
C GLY A 648 -23.67 6.33 9.29
N ARG A 649 -22.64 7.19 9.21
CA ARG A 649 -21.22 6.80 9.06
C ARG A 649 -20.29 7.55 10.04
N LEU A 650 -20.84 8.18 11.06
CA LEU A 650 -20.10 8.98 12.04
C LEU A 650 -20.23 8.39 13.45
N LEU A 651 -19.10 8.19 14.12
CA LEU A 651 -19.03 7.88 15.54
C LEU A 651 -18.74 9.16 16.31
N ASP A 652 -19.61 9.51 17.26
CA ASP A 652 -19.40 10.74 18.04
C ASP A 652 -18.48 10.48 19.25
N PHE A 653 -17.19 10.32 18.96
CA PHE A 653 -16.12 10.13 19.93
C PHE A 653 -15.94 11.34 20.83
N ALA A 654 -16.12 12.55 20.32
CA ALA A 654 -16.09 13.76 21.12
C ALA A 654 -17.14 13.74 22.25
N ALA A 655 -18.38 13.34 21.95
CA ALA A 655 -19.40 13.15 22.98
C ALA A 655 -19.06 12.03 23.98
N ALA A 656 -18.34 10.98 23.54
CA ALA A 656 -18.00 9.86 24.41
C ALA A 656 -17.08 10.28 25.56
N VAL A 657 -16.19 11.26 25.35
CA VAL A 657 -15.17 11.69 26.34
C VAL A 657 -15.38 13.11 26.86
N SER A 658 -16.40 13.83 26.38
CA SER A 658 -16.69 15.18 26.84
C SER A 658 -17.51 15.22 28.14
N THR A 659 -17.35 16.31 28.89
CA THR A 659 -18.03 16.49 30.19
C THR A 659 -19.56 16.61 30.10
N ASP A 660 -20.09 17.14 29.00
CA ASP A 660 -21.53 17.33 28.79
C ASP A 660 -22.16 16.30 27.84
N GLY A 661 -21.35 15.38 27.29
CA GLY A 661 -21.80 14.35 26.36
C GLY A 661 -22.14 14.87 24.96
N THR A 662 -21.57 15.99 24.53
CA THR A 662 -21.79 16.58 23.20
C THR A 662 -20.50 16.62 22.37
N ALA A 663 -20.66 16.66 21.04
CA ALA A 663 -19.55 16.78 20.09
C ALA A 663 -18.81 18.14 20.15
N THR A 664 -19.47 19.17 20.67
CA THR A 664 -18.98 20.57 20.68
C THR A 664 -18.43 21.01 22.02
N SER A 665 -18.50 20.18 23.06
CA SER A 665 -17.85 20.49 24.34
C SER A 665 -16.36 20.70 24.14
N SER A 666 -15.75 21.64 24.85
CA SER A 666 -14.30 21.91 24.83
C SER A 666 -13.54 21.27 25.99
N THR A 667 -14.21 20.44 26.79
CA THR A 667 -13.64 19.85 28.01
C THR A 667 -13.81 18.34 28.06
N VAL A 668 -12.70 17.64 28.23
CA VAL A 668 -12.64 16.18 28.47
C VAL A 668 -12.97 15.86 29.93
N LYS A 669 -13.64 14.73 30.19
CA LYS A 669 -13.92 14.28 31.56
C LYS A 669 -12.62 14.07 32.34
N ALA A 670 -12.62 14.48 33.61
CA ALA A 670 -11.44 14.31 34.46
C ALA A 670 -11.06 12.82 34.69
N ALA A 671 -12.02 11.89 34.61
CA ALA A 671 -11.76 10.45 34.73
C ALA A 671 -11.04 9.85 33.51
N ASP A 672 -11.15 10.51 32.36
CA ASP A 672 -10.54 10.10 31.09
C ASP A 672 -9.13 10.68 30.94
N LEU A 673 -8.61 11.34 31.99
CA LEU A 673 -7.29 11.95 31.98
C LEU A 673 -6.41 11.41 33.11
N SER A 674 -5.15 11.15 32.80
CA SER A 674 -4.07 10.91 33.77
C SER A 674 -2.94 11.90 33.50
N ASP A 675 -2.64 12.75 34.49
CA ASP A 675 -1.68 13.87 34.35
C ASP A 675 -1.94 14.77 33.13
N GLY A 676 -3.22 14.88 32.73
CA GLY A 676 -3.67 15.68 31.60
C GLY A 676 -3.66 14.96 30.25
N ASN A 677 -3.20 13.71 30.18
CA ASN A 677 -3.18 12.89 28.95
C ASN A 677 -4.34 11.88 28.92
N PRO A 678 -4.77 11.39 27.74
CA PRO A 678 -5.78 10.32 27.63
C PRO A 678 -5.43 9.08 28.46
N SER A 679 -6.30 8.69 29.40
CA SER A 679 -6.09 7.50 30.25
C SER A 679 -6.66 6.23 29.60
N ASP A 680 -6.43 5.06 30.21
CA ASP A 680 -7.12 3.82 29.82
C ASP A 680 -8.65 3.98 29.80
N THR A 681 -9.21 4.80 30.71
CA THR A 681 -10.64 5.11 30.75
C THR A 681 -11.09 5.86 29.50
N TYR A 682 -10.27 6.77 28.96
CA TYR A 682 -10.56 7.48 27.72
C TYR A 682 -10.80 6.51 26.57
N TYR A 683 -9.85 5.57 26.37
CA TYR A 683 -9.96 4.58 25.30
C TYR A 683 -11.09 3.59 25.56
N ALA A 684 -11.38 3.27 26.83
CA ALA A 684 -12.54 2.45 27.19
C ALA A 684 -13.88 3.14 26.86
N ASP A 685 -14.00 4.45 27.09
CA ASP A 685 -15.19 5.24 26.73
C ASP A 685 -15.38 5.32 25.21
N LEU A 686 -14.30 5.50 24.44
CA LEU A 686 -14.33 5.43 22.97
C LEU A 686 -14.74 4.04 22.46
N ALA A 687 -14.16 2.98 23.03
CA ALA A 687 -14.50 1.60 22.70
C ALA A 687 -15.96 1.26 23.05
N GLY A 688 -16.44 1.73 24.20
CA GLY A 688 -17.84 1.59 24.60
C GLY A 688 -18.77 2.29 23.63
N ARG A 689 -18.39 3.47 23.11
CA ARG A 689 -19.14 4.14 22.04
C ARG A 689 -19.19 3.30 20.76
N TYR A 690 -18.06 2.75 20.33
CA TYR A 690 -17.99 1.87 19.17
C TYR A 690 -18.93 0.65 19.30
N VAL A 691 -18.89 -0.05 20.44
CA VAL A 691 -19.74 -1.23 20.69
C VAL A 691 -21.22 -0.86 20.70
N ASN A 692 -21.62 0.21 21.40
CA ASN A 692 -23.01 0.67 21.43
C ASN A 692 -23.57 0.99 20.02
N ASP A 693 -22.77 1.65 19.18
CA ASP A 693 -23.15 1.99 17.79
C ASP A 693 -23.22 0.76 16.88
N THR A 694 -22.48 -0.30 17.23
CA THR A 694 -22.52 -1.62 16.57
C THR A 694 -23.74 -2.43 17.00
N ASP A 695 -24.00 -2.56 18.30
CA ASP A 695 -25.09 -3.39 18.86
C ASP A 695 -26.48 -2.91 18.45
N SER A 696 -26.64 -1.59 18.37
CA SER A 696 -27.89 -0.99 17.90
C SER A 696 -28.17 -1.33 16.44
N GLY A 697 -27.17 -1.77 15.67
CA GLY A 697 -27.25 -1.99 14.23
C GLY A 697 -27.61 -0.72 13.44
N THR A 698 -27.53 0.44 14.08
CA THR A 698 -27.98 1.73 13.51
C THR A 698 -26.88 2.43 12.74
N LEU A 699 -25.60 2.18 13.07
CA LEU A 699 -24.46 2.92 12.55
C LEU A 699 -23.37 2.00 12.00
N ILE A 700 -22.89 1.03 12.77
CA ILE A 700 -21.73 0.22 12.37
C ILE A 700 -22.16 -1.16 11.87
N TYR A 701 -21.81 -1.47 10.62
CA TYR A 701 -21.90 -2.83 10.09
C TYR A 701 -20.60 -3.57 10.40
N LEU A 702 -20.73 -4.77 10.97
CA LEU A 702 -19.59 -5.63 11.23
C LEU A 702 -18.85 -5.98 9.93
N PRO A 703 -17.51 -6.05 9.92
CA PRO A 703 -16.71 -6.42 8.76
C PRO A 703 -16.79 -7.94 8.46
N ASN A 704 -17.99 -8.44 8.15
CA ASN A 704 -18.31 -9.83 7.83
C ASN A 704 -18.52 -10.08 6.32
#